data_AF-A0A336MUQ3-F1
#
_entry.id   AF-A0A336MUQ3-F1
#
_cell.length_a   1.000
_cell.length_b   1.000
_cell.length_c   1.000
_cell.angle_alpha   90.00
_cell.angle_beta   90.00
_cell.angle_gamma   90.00
#
_symmetry.space_group_name_H-M   'P 1'
#
loop_
_entity.id
_entity.type
_entity.pdbx_description
1 polymer ?
#
loop_
_entity_poly.entity_id
_entity_poly.type
_entity_poly.pdbx_seq_one_letter_code
_entity_poly.pdbx_strand_id
1 'polypeptide(L)'
;MFVEEAGLIGAMLNRTLLIKQMINSNNSDNDNLGDGAKELNDFYSKSSLQEQQIMDEKLSNKRLENEVENLKQKEMENDMMNMKKLADARLKEINQLVTETCTLKNDNNHISFRATELNSDISILKKELIEAEKIRLLIETEKKKMEEKLVDYNQDKDKVQHLMCQIQREKDEVCLKMTSINRKNENLSSEVLRYKQKLEQASQINRRLNLNIEELIKQNESKQSGIEKLEKSVFLLEETIRTLGSEKNSAEERLCDSLSTIDERGKKIIQLETQLKEQTLNSENIAKLLNATRKEQNQSEKNLMNLKIKFTSDISKLENDFIKKLEKLKLLIDDNIKHYNIEKSQLQDFSEKRLQQALSDIEKQKNIELEKSNSKINLLQEQLKDFIQQHEEALIREENEKQSIIHSIQKEKHQLVEHLNQAIQNLENERVNHSKSKREAMCQQDQNKKLVSSLKEEILISKNEVENLKLQIEDLKHSSNIQNSKFKDEKDKLFRDLSELKTLLKLELIDGLRKDLMDSRKQLTEVSLERSSFAETSKKLKENLKQLESYINELKNNIEDNINKIKTLEISKNNICQENDTLLKSVKEQELEAIKAKTSLTHIQEENEKLKNSLAEKEVLERELRLRLNTETEERDRLAHQLIHATKQITDLEQLLNTTRQELHRAVCQANQDRNKWNKFECGLQNQYDETRLNEQKLQDKKHNLEICLADATQQIQELKAQISYIENKNGMLEKDKTFLCEKTQLLEAKLSSLCRMLWRICGIQPDGSIIMPRHNVQQVECNSNETGVCIFEIEQASLGMKALMHYINELEREQEILQNKLSTAEKKLLHSIEQEKRIENKVCKIQSLLNNTQQEKINIETKYAQKLIALKNIESILQTKIDEIRTLHGNKNELEYAYHELNLEKKHCEDHIAQYRQTISCLENENITLKQELSQIEAQLSKTDLKKTTLEEDMQHHIILLQDKNKALEFLQEKVDSQSKFISSLEECCDKMKLTIDQLKCKAEQAVILESQYKVEIKKLQKINTTNENIISTDQEKLNQVQESLINSENERRVLNERLEASHKLNSELKRLNQSIQFQLQKYQEQISNLEVQKSKIESQLKLLRWRNDDDSNTFNFNQGAINANGIENQPTKAGTYLKSGLKQVINKFAYID
;
A
#
# COMPACT_ATOMS: atom_id res chain seq x y z
N MET A 1 6.73 -36.88 -61.39
CA MET A 1 7.75 -36.29 -62.27
C MET A 1 8.67 -37.43 -62.66
N PHE A 2 8.69 -37.81 -63.94
CA PHE A 2 9.14 -39.12 -64.44
C PHE A 2 8.35 -40.31 -63.84
N VAL A 3 8.12 -41.45 -64.50
CA VAL A 3 8.02 -41.91 -65.91
C VAL A 3 8.18 -43.43 -65.78
N GLU A 4 7.20 -44.18 -66.32
CA GLU A 4 7.32 -45.50 -66.99
C GLU A 4 8.09 -46.64 -66.25
N GLU A 5 7.95 -47.93 -66.55
CA GLU A 5 7.50 -48.57 -67.79
C GLU A 5 6.82 -49.94 -67.51
N ALA A 6 6.68 -50.74 -68.56
CA ALA A 6 6.06 -52.07 -68.64
C ALA A 6 6.54 -53.09 -67.58
N GLY A 7 5.81 -54.18 -67.33
CA GLY A 7 4.60 -54.66 -68.00
C GLY A 7 4.74 -56.13 -68.46
N LEU A 8 4.19 -57.03 -67.65
CA LEU A 8 3.90 -58.45 -67.85
C LEU A 8 2.83 -58.74 -66.76
N ILE A 9 1.72 -59.43 -66.95
CA ILE A 9 1.44 -60.56 -67.84
C ILE A 9 0.17 -60.26 -68.67
N GLY A 10 0.36 -59.81 -69.90
CA GLY A 10 -0.72 -59.64 -70.89
C GLY A 10 -0.86 -60.88 -71.77
N ALA A 11 -1.27 -62.02 -71.20
CA ALA A 11 -1.40 -63.29 -71.92
C ALA A 11 -2.68 -64.04 -71.53
N MET A 12 -3.27 -64.74 -72.51
CA MET A 12 -4.45 -65.62 -72.35
C MET A 12 -5.79 -64.95 -71.99
N LEU A 13 -6.13 -63.85 -72.65
CA LEU A 13 -7.52 -63.57 -73.03
C LEU A 13 -7.59 -63.15 -74.52
N ASN A 14 -7.25 -64.09 -75.40
CA ASN A 14 -7.54 -63.95 -76.84
C ASN A 14 -9.07 -63.85 -77.03
N ARG A 15 -9.61 -62.86 -77.73
CA ARG A 15 -9.42 -62.46 -79.15
C ARG A 15 -10.19 -63.39 -80.11
N THR A 16 -10.99 -62.77 -80.98
CA THR A 16 -11.67 -63.34 -82.16
C THR A 16 -12.98 -64.10 -81.91
N LEU A 17 -14.02 -63.38 -81.47
CA LEU A 17 -15.40 -63.72 -81.86
C LEU A 17 -15.60 -63.25 -83.31
N LEU A 18 -15.30 -64.12 -84.28
CA LEU A 18 -15.57 -63.87 -85.70
C LEU A 18 -15.71 -65.17 -86.49
N ILE A 19 -16.96 -65.63 -86.69
CA ILE A 19 -17.50 -66.31 -87.90
C ILE A 19 -18.89 -66.92 -87.60
N LYS A 20 -19.79 -66.88 -88.60
CA LYS A 20 -21.10 -67.57 -88.69
C LYS A 20 -22.19 -67.25 -87.66
N GLN A 21 -22.97 -66.21 -87.99
CA GLN A 21 -24.39 -66.43 -88.29
C GLN A 21 -24.67 -66.02 -89.75
N MET A 22 -24.70 -67.01 -90.64
CA MET A 22 -25.33 -67.00 -91.97
C MET A 22 -25.68 -68.47 -92.26
N ILE A 23 -26.95 -68.84 -92.43
CA ILE A 23 -27.81 -68.68 -93.62
C ILE A 23 -27.51 -69.75 -94.69
N ASN A 24 -28.51 -70.62 -94.87
CA ASN A 24 -28.90 -71.45 -96.03
C ASN A 24 -27.91 -72.39 -96.73
N SER A 25 -28.34 -73.66 -96.83
CA SER A 25 -28.31 -74.54 -98.02
C SER A 25 -26.97 -75.00 -98.62
N ASN A 26 -26.88 -76.10 -99.40
CA ASN A 26 -27.69 -77.33 -99.55
C ASN A 26 -26.80 -78.34 -100.31
N ASN A 27 -26.98 -79.65 -100.06
CA ASN A 27 -26.61 -80.77 -100.94
C ASN A 27 -25.08 -80.95 -101.23
N SER A 28 -24.48 -82.11 -101.51
CA SER A 28 -24.92 -83.34 -102.23
C SER A 28 -24.93 -83.13 -103.78
N ASP A 29 -24.36 -83.98 -104.64
CA ASP A 29 -23.72 -85.31 -104.49
C ASP A 29 -22.56 -85.54 -105.50
N ASN A 30 -21.77 -86.60 -105.23
CA ASN A 30 -21.16 -87.61 -106.13
C ASN A 30 -20.56 -87.33 -107.54
N ASP A 31 -19.41 -88.00 -107.73
CA ASP A 31 -19.01 -88.89 -108.86
C ASP A 31 -18.78 -88.40 -110.31
N ASN A 32 -17.49 -88.50 -110.68
CA ASN A 32 -16.94 -89.33 -111.77
C ASN A 32 -17.65 -89.48 -113.14
N LEU A 33 -16.93 -89.00 -114.16
CA LEU A 33 -16.57 -89.71 -115.41
C LEU A 33 -17.66 -90.18 -116.40
N GLY A 34 -17.68 -89.53 -117.57
CA GLY A 34 -17.40 -90.25 -118.83
C GLY A 34 -18.52 -90.40 -119.86
N ASP A 35 -18.41 -89.61 -120.95
CA ASP A 35 -18.99 -89.80 -122.30
C ASP A 35 -20.52 -90.02 -122.48
N GLY A 36 -21.02 -89.64 -123.67
CA GLY A 36 -22.43 -89.88 -124.06
C GLY A 36 -23.05 -88.73 -124.84
N ALA A 37 -22.51 -88.42 -126.02
CA ALA A 37 -22.99 -87.32 -126.87
C ALA A 37 -24.41 -87.53 -127.43
N LYS A 38 -24.99 -86.44 -127.96
CA LYS A 38 -26.23 -86.34 -128.77
C LYS A 38 -27.56 -86.39 -127.99
N GLU A 39 -28.64 -85.72 -128.41
CA GLU A 39 -28.87 -84.58 -129.33
C GLU A 39 -30.36 -84.18 -129.14
N LEU A 40 -30.74 -82.96 -129.55
CA LEU A 40 -32.14 -82.58 -129.87
C LEU A 40 -33.16 -82.60 -128.68
N ASN A 41 -34.33 -81.96 -128.76
CA ASN A 41 -34.65 -80.63 -129.30
C ASN A 41 -36.00 -80.16 -128.69
N ASP A 42 -36.53 -79.05 -129.21
CA ASP A 42 -37.96 -78.72 -129.29
C ASP A 42 -38.78 -78.72 -127.98
N PHE A 43 -39.00 -77.57 -127.30
CA PHE A 43 -39.59 -76.31 -127.77
C PHE A 43 -41.09 -76.46 -128.14
N TYR A 44 -41.97 -75.99 -127.23
CA TYR A 44 -43.37 -75.57 -127.47
C TYR A 44 -44.33 -76.62 -128.10
N SER A 45 -45.40 -77.04 -127.41
CA SER A 45 -46.71 -76.35 -127.50
C SER A 45 -47.85 -77.00 -126.69
N LYS A 46 -49.02 -76.35 -126.69
CA LYS A 46 -50.26 -76.69 -125.99
C LYS A 46 -51.02 -77.93 -126.54
N SER A 47 -51.63 -78.71 -125.64
CA SER A 47 -53.03 -79.25 -125.70
C SER A 47 -53.38 -80.65 -126.28
N SER A 48 -53.92 -81.53 -125.40
CA SER A 48 -55.17 -82.35 -125.55
C SER A 48 -55.20 -83.85 -126.00
N LEU A 49 -56.00 -84.65 -125.26
CA LEU A 49 -56.79 -85.91 -125.57
C LEU A 49 -56.17 -87.35 -125.69
N GLN A 50 -56.54 -88.23 -124.72
CA GLN A 50 -57.02 -89.66 -124.81
C GLN A 50 -56.12 -90.84 -125.36
N GLU A 51 -56.35 -92.17 -125.18
CA GLU A 51 -56.95 -93.12 -124.17
C GLU A 51 -56.72 -94.61 -124.67
N GLN A 52 -57.09 -95.82 -124.15
CA GLN A 52 -57.76 -96.45 -122.96
C GLN A 52 -57.39 -98.00 -122.89
N GLN A 53 -57.76 -98.74 -121.81
CA GLN A 53 -57.89 -100.25 -121.64
C GLN A 53 -56.64 -101.19 -121.63
N ILE A 54 -56.36 -102.18 -120.74
CA ILE A 54 -56.74 -102.62 -119.34
C ILE A 54 -57.31 -104.08 -119.17
N MET A 55 -56.78 -104.82 -118.16
CA MET A 55 -57.12 -106.18 -117.59
C MET A 55 -56.80 -107.42 -118.47
N ASP A 56 -56.30 -108.57 -117.97
CA ASP A 56 -56.69 -109.37 -116.78
C ASP A 56 -55.56 -110.08 -115.93
N GLU A 57 -54.29 -110.14 -116.34
CA GLU A 57 -53.30 -111.17 -115.86
C GLU A 57 -52.79 -111.14 -114.38
N LYS A 58 -53.17 -110.20 -113.52
CA LYS A 58 -52.31 -109.74 -112.40
C LYS A 58 -52.27 -110.54 -111.07
N LEU A 59 -52.93 -111.70 -110.94
CA LEU A 59 -53.26 -112.25 -109.60
C LEU A 59 -52.34 -113.33 -108.98
N SER A 60 -51.32 -113.85 -109.68
CA SER A 60 -50.60 -115.07 -109.22
C SER A 60 -49.42 -114.85 -108.24
N ASN A 61 -48.58 -113.83 -108.45
CA ASN A 61 -47.21 -113.82 -107.89
C ASN A 61 -47.08 -113.53 -106.38
N LYS A 62 -48.13 -113.12 -105.68
CA LYS A 62 -48.04 -112.39 -104.40
C LYS A 62 -47.90 -113.27 -103.13
N ARG A 63 -47.14 -114.37 -103.18
CA ARG A 63 -47.01 -115.33 -102.06
C ARG A 63 -45.60 -115.69 -101.60
N LEU A 64 -44.54 -115.33 -102.35
CA LEU A 64 -43.17 -115.80 -102.07
C LEU A 64 -42.26 -114.81 -101.32
N GLU A 65 -42.69 -113.56 -101.11
CA GLU A 65 -41.81 -112.51 -100.57
C GLU A 65 -41.69 -112.52 -99.03
N ASN A 66 -42.72 -112.99 -98.30
CA ASN A 66 -42.86 -112.75 -96.86
C ASN A 66 -41.90 -113.53 -95.93
N GLU A 67 -41.18 -114.55 -96.41
CA GLU A 67 -40.45 -115.48 -95.52
C GLU A 67 -39.01 -115.01 -95.20
N VAL A 68 -38.45 -114.10 -96.01
CA VAL A 68 -37.04 -113.65 -95.90
C VAL A 68 -36.82 -112.58 -94.82
N GLU A 69 -37.86 -111.84 -94.44
CA GLU A 69 -37.72 -110.59 -93.67
C GLU A 69 -37.45 -110.81 -92.17
N ASN A 70 -38.02 -111.85 -91.58
CA ASN A 70 -38.00 -112.10 -90.12
C ASN A 70 -36.62 -112.35 -89.49
N LEU A 71 -35.61 -112.76 -90.26
CA LEU A 71 -34.30 -113.14 -89.68
C LEU A 71 -33.40 -111.93 -89.37
N LYS A 72 -33.51 -110.83 -90.12
CA LYS A 72 -32.62 -109.66 -89.96
C LYS A 72 -32.85 -108.86 -88.67
N GLN A 73 -34.04 -108.99 -88.08
CA GLN A 73 -34.47 -108.07 -87.01
C GLN A 73 -33.80 -108.33 -85.66
N LYS A 74 -33.30 -109.55 -85.40
CA LYS A 74 -32.76 -109.96 -84.09
C LYS A 74 -31.31 -109.55 -83.81
N GLU A 75 -30.49 -109.34 -84.82
CA GLU A 75 -29.09 -108.93 -84.59
C GLU A 75 -29.00 -107.47 -84.13
N MET A 76 -29.83 -106.59 -84.71
CA MET A 76 -29.83 -105.15 -84.45
C MET A 76 -30.21 -104.76 -83.02
N GLU A 77 -30.98 -105.58 -82.30
CA GLU A 77 -31.37 -105.32 -80.91
C GLU A 77 -30.20 -105.47 -79.91
N ASN A 78 -29.22 -106.32 -80.22
CA ASN A 78 -28.17 -106.70 -79.28
C ASN A 78 -27.07 -105.60 -79.16
N ASP A 79 -26.68 -104.99 -80.28
CA ASP A 79 -25.67 -103.93 -80.30
C ASP A 79 -26.16 -102.64 -79.60
N MET A 80 -27.43 -102.30 -79.75
CA MET A 80 -28.11 -101.22 -79.03
C MET A 80 -27.95 -101.34 -77.50
N MET A 81 -28.02 -102.56 -76.97
CA MET A 81 -27.96 -102.82 -75.53
C MET A 81 -26.56 -102.56 -74.93
N ASN A 82 -25.51 -102.72 -75.73
CA ASN A 82 -24.12 -102.52 -75.27
C ASN A 82 -23.70 -101.05 -75.34
N MET A 83 -24.07 -100.34 -76.40
CA MET A 83 -23.81 -98.89 -76.53
C MET A 83 -24.40 -98.08 -75.37
N LYS A 84 -25.61 -98.45 -74.92
CA LYS A 84 -26.32 -97.74 -73.83
C LYS A 84 -25.57 -97.80 -72.49
N LYS A 85 -25.07 -98.99 -72.10
CA LYS A 85 -24.28 -99.19 -70.87
C LYS A 85 -23.01 -98.33 -70.82
N LEU A 86 -22.36 -98.13 -71.97
CA LEU A 86 -21.12 -97.38 -72.08
C LEU A 86 -21.37 -95.86 -71.96
N ALA A 87 -22.52 -95.38 -72.44
CA ALA A 87 -22.98 -94.01 -72.21
C ALA A 87 -23.30 -93.76 -70.72
N ASP A 88 -24.05 -94.65 -70.07
CA ASP A 88 -24.42 -94.53 -68.65
C ASP A 88 -23.19 -94.50 -67.72
N ALA A 89 -22.12 -95.24 -68.06
CA ALA A 89 -20.86 -95.22 -67.32
C ALA A 89 -20.16 -93.85 -67.39
N ARG A 90 -19.99 -93.28 -68.60
CA ARG A 90 -19.39 -91.95 -68.79
C ARG A 90 -20.20 -90.84 -68.14
N LEU A 91 -21.53 -90.96 -68.11
CA LEU A 91 -22.39 -89.96 -67.48
C LEU A 91 -22.14 -89.86 -65.96
N LYS A 92 -21.84 -90.98 -65.28
CA LYS A 92 -21.47 -90.99 -63.86
C LYS A 92 -20.12 -90.34 -63.60
N GLU A 93 -19.12 -90.67 -64.41
CA GLU A 93 -17.77 -90.12 -64.33
C GLU A 93 -17.77 -88.59 -64.49
N ILE A 94 -18.50 -88.08 -65.49
CA ILE A 94 -18.69 -86.64 -65.72
C ILE A 94 -19.34 -85.96 -64.50
N ASN A 95 -20.41 -86.55 -63.95
CA ASN A 95 -21.10 -85.98 -62.79
C ASN A 95 -20.20 -85.94 -61.54
N GLN A 96 -19.37 -86.96 -61.33
CA GLN A 96 -18.43 -86.99 -60.20
C GLN A 96 -17.36 -85.90 -60.34
N LEU A 97 -16.74 -85.75 -61.51
CA LEU A 97 -15.79 -84.68 -61.79
C LEU A 97 -16.41 -83.28 -61.64
N VAL A 98 -17.68 -83.10 -62.00
CA VAL A 98 -18.42 -81.85 -61.77
C VAL A 98 -18.60 -81.57 -60.27
N THR A 99 -18.89 -82.59 -59.44
CA THR A 99 -18.98 -82.40 -57.98
C THR A 99 -17.63 -82.06 -57.34
N GLU A 100 -16.55 -82.73 -57.75
CA GLU A 100 -15.18 -82.44 -57.25
C GLU A 100 -14.69 -81.06 -57.70
N THR A 101 -15.02 -80.63 -58.92
CA THR A 101 -14.75 -79.26 -59.40
C THR A 101 -15.55 -78.21 -58.59
N CYS A 102 -16.75 -78.58 -58.12
CA CYS A 102 -17.58 -77.69 -57.30
C CYS A 102 -17.04 -77.52 -55.87
N THR A 103 -16.60 -78.61 -55.22
CA THR A 103 -16.00 -78.53 -53.88
C THR A 103 -14.68 -77.74 -53.90
N LEU A 104 -13.77 -78.05 -54.83
CA LEU A 104 -12.51 -77.30 -54.97
C LEU A 104 -12.72 -75.80 -55.24
N LYS A 105 -13.80 -75.44 -55.95
CA LYS A 105 -14.16 -74.03 -56.18
C LYS A 105 -14.66 -73.35 -54.90
N ASN A 106 -15.40 -74.05 -54.04
CA ASN A 106 -15.82 -73.54 -52.74
C ASN A 106 -14.63 -73.40 -51.78
N ASP A 107 -13.73 -74.38 -51.73
CA ASP A 107 -12.53 -74.33 -50.89
C ASP A 107 -11.60 -73.16 -51.29
N ASN A 108 -11.42 -72.94 -52.60
CA ASN A 108 -10.67 -71.78 -53.10
C ASN A 108 -11.33 -70.44 -52.72
N ASN A 109 -12.67 -70.36 -52.73
CA ASN A 109 -13.39 -69.18 -52.26
C ASN A 109 -13.19 -68.97 -50.74
N HIS A 110 -13.21 -70.03 -49.92
CA HIS A 110 -12.96 -69.95 -48.47
C HIS A 110 -11.51 -69.53 -48.16
N ILE A 111 -10.52 -70.04 -48.89
CA ILE A 111 -9.11 -69.64 -48.76
C ILE A 111 -8.95 -68.17 -49.15
N SER A 112 -9.56 -67.74 -50.25
CA SER A 112 -9.56 -66.34 -50.70
C SER A 112 -10.16 -65.41 -49.65
N PHE A 113 -11.34 -65.76 -49.10
CA PHE A 113 -12.01 -65.00 -48.06
C PHE A 113 -11.14 -64.85 -46.81
N ARG A 114 -10.59 -65.96 -46.28
CA ARG A 114 -9.73 -65.90 -45.09
C ARG A 114 -8.39 -65.19 -45.34
N ALA A 115 -7.90 -65.17 -46.58
CA ALA A 115 -6.78 -64.32 -46.98
C ALA A 115 -7.15 -62.84 -46.96
N THR A 116 -8.39 -62.45 -47.31
CA THR A 116 -8.84 -61.05 -47.16
C THR A 116 -9.04 -60.63 -45.71
N GLU A 117 -9.55 -61.52 -44.84
CA GLU A 117 -9.67 -61.26 -43.39
C GLU A 117 -8.29 -61.01 -42.76
N LEU A 118 -7.33 -61.92 -42.95
CA LEU A 118 -5.98 -61.78 -42.39
C LEU A 118 -5.24 -60.52 -42.90
N ASN A 119 -5.50 -60.08 -44.14
CA ASN A 119 -4.95 -58.82 -44.64
C ASN A 119 -5.63 -57.58 -44.01
N SER A 120 -6.90 -57.68 -43.62
CA SER A 120 -7.58 -56.65 -42.81
C SER A 120 -6.96 -56.57 -41.41
N ASP A 121 -6.77 -57.70 -40.74
CA ASP A 121 -6.17 -57.76 -39.39
C ASP A 121 -4.74 -57.21 -39.37
N ILE A 122 -3.92 -57.57 -40.37
CA ILE A 122 -2.57 -57.00 -40.54
C ILE A 122 -2.62 -55.48 -40.77
N SER A 123 -3.68 -54.96 -41.40
CA SER A 123 -3.88 -53.50 -41.60
C SER A 123 -4.30 -52.81 -40.31
N ILE A 124 -5.09 -53.46 -39.46
CA ILE A 124 -5.50 -52.97 -38.13
C ILE A 124 -4.31 -52.95 -37.18
N LEU A 125 -3.60 -54.06 -37.02
CA LEU A 125 -2.42 -54.18 -36.15
C LEU A 125 -1.30 -53.18 -36.52
N LYS A 126 -1.14 -52.86 -37.81
CA LYS A 126 -0.21 -51.81 -38.26
C LYS A 126 -0.63 -50.40 -37.80
N LYS A 127 -1.93 -50.10 -37.77
CA LYS A 127 -2.44 -48.81 -37.26
C LYS A 127 -2.27 -48.73 -35.74
N GLU A 128 -2.60 -49.80 -35.02
CA GLU A 128 -2.45 -49.88 -33.56
C GLU A 128 -0.98 -49.74 -33.13
N LEU A 129 -0.04 -50.38 -33.83
CA LEU A 129 1.40 -50.23 -33.61
C LEU A 129 1.88 -48.78 -33.82
N ILE A 130 1.41 -48.11 -34.88
CA ILE A 130 1.72 -46.70 -35.15
C ILE A 130 1.16 -45.79 -34.05
N GLU A 131 -0.04 -46.06 -33.55
CA GLU A 131 -0.64 -45.25 -32.48
C GLU A 131 0.07 -45.46 -31.13
N ALA A 132 0.44 -46.71 -30.80
CA ALA A 132 1.24 -47.02 -29.62
C ALA A 132 2.62 -46.35 -29.67
N GLU A 133 3.25 -46.26 -30.84
CA GLU A 133 4.53 -45.57 -31.01
C GLU A 133 4.41 -44.04 -30.86
N LYS A 134 3.32 -43.42 -31.35
CA LYS A 134 3.03 -42.00 -31.04
C LYS A 134 2.86 -41.77 -29.54
N ILE A 135 2.08 -42.63 -28.86
CA ILE A 135 1.84 -42.53 -27.41
C ILE A 135 3.15 -42.67 -26.63
N ARG A 136 4.03 -43.61 -27.02
CA ARG A 136 5.38 -43.72 -26.45
C ARG A 136 6.18 -42.43 -26.60
N LEU A 137 6.19 -41.84 -27.79
CA LEU A 137 6.90 -40.58 -28.07
C LEU A 137 6.32 -39.40 -27.27
N LEU A 138 5.00 -39.30 -27.14
CA LEU A 138 4.36 -38.27 -26.32
C LEU A 138 4.81 -38.38 -24.85
N ILE A 139 4.69 -39.55 -24.24
CA ILE A 139 5.14 -39.84 -22.87
C ILE A 139 6.64 -39.51 -22.70
N GLU A 140 7.47 -39.80 -23.69
CA GLU A 140 8.90 -39.50 -23.64
C GLU A 140 9.21 -38.00 -23.77
N THR A 141 8.38 -37.21 -24.47
CA THR A 141 8.47 -35.73 -24.43
C THR A 141 7.96 -35.13 -23.13
N GLU A 142 6.90 -35.70 -22.53
CA GLU A 142 6.38 -35.26 -21.22
C GLU A 142 7.36 -35.56 -20.10
N LYS A 143 7.98 -36.75 -20.13
CA LYS A 143 9.07 -37.12 -19.23
C LYS A 143 10.19 -36.08 -19.25
N LYS A 144 10.67 -35.67 -20.43
CA LYS A 144 11.72 -34.64 -20.56
C LYS A 144 11.31 -33.30 -19.97
N LYS A 145 10.07 -32.83 -20.24
CA LYS A 145 9.53 -31.60 -19.63
C LYS A 145 9.46 -31.68 -18.10
N MET A 146 9.23 -32.87 -17.54
CA MET A 146 9.24 -33.09 -16.09
C MET A 146 10.66 -33.19 -15.51
N GLU A 147 11.62 -33.74 -16.26
CA GLU A 147 13.05 -33.72 -15.90
C GLU A 147 13.60 -32.27 -15.91
N GLU A 148 13.24 -31.46 -16.91
CA GLU A 148 13.56 -30.02 -17.00
C GLU A 148 12.98 -29.24 -15.80
N LYS A 149 11.67 -29.36 -15.53
CA LYS A 149 11.04 -28.74 -14.35
C LYS A 149 11.68 -29.18 -13.02
N LEU A 150 12.13 -30.43 -12.92
CA LEU A 150 12.80 -30.94 -11.72
C LEU A 150 14.20 -30.34 -11.55
N VAL A 151 14.90 -30.01 -12.63
CA VAL A 151 16.15 -29.22 -12.57
C VAL A 151 15.87 -27.80 -12.07
N ASP A 152 14.84 -27.13 -12.60
CA ASP A 152 14.46 -25.77 -12.17
C ASP A 152 14.08 -25.73 -10.69
N TYR A 153 13.25 -26.66 -10.20
CA TYR A 153 12.90 -26.76 -8.78
C TYR A 153 14.11 -27.02 -7.87
N ASN A 154 15.13 -27.75 -8.33
CA ASN A 154 16.36 -27.91 -7.56
C ASN A 154 17.19 -26.62 -7.53
N GLN A 155 17.28 -25.88 -8.64
CA GLN A 155 17.93 -24.56 -8.64
C GLN A 155 17.23 -23.58 -7.71
N ASP A 156 15.90 -23.54 -7.70
CA ASP A 156 15.13 -22.66 -6.82
C ASP A 156 15.22 -23.06 -5.35
N LYS A 157 15.23 -24.36 -5.05
CA LYS A 157 15.55 -24.87 -3.71
C LYS A 157 16.93 -24.41 -3.24
N ASP A 158 17.96 -24.50 -4.08
CA ASP A 158 19.31 -24.07 -3.73
C ASP A 158 19.41 -22.54 -3.55
N LYS A 159 18.70 -21.75 -4.38
CA LYS A 159 18.54 -20.30 -4.18
C LYS A 159 17.88 -19.98 -2.84
N VAL A 160 16.78 -20.65 -2.49
CA VAL A 160 16.08 -20.48 -1.20
C VAL A 160 16.97 -20.88 -0.03
N GLN A 161 17.73 -21.97 -0.14
CA GLN A 161 18.68 -22.40 0.90
C GLN A 161 19.84 -21.40 1.08
N HIS A 162 20.30 -20.76 0.00
CA HIS A 162 21.28 -19.67 0.08
C HIS A 162 20.70 -18.43 0.78
N LEU A 163 19.48 -18.01 0.41
CA LEU A 163 18.79 -16.88 1.04
C LEU A 163 18.52 -17.12 2.53
N MET A 164 18.13 -18.34 2.93
CA MET A 164 17.99 -18.70 4.35
C MET A 164 19.32 -18.58 5.11
N CYS A 165 20.44 -19.02 4.51
CA CYS A 165 21.77 -18.85 5.10
C CYS A 165 22.20 -17.38 5.21
N GLN A 166 21.81 -16.52 4.26
CA GLN A 166 22.05 -15.08 4.33
C GLN A 166 21.21 -14.44 5.45
N ILE A 167 19.90 -14.67 5.47
CA ILE A 167 18.97 -14.12 6.47
C ILE A 167 19.39 -14.52 7.90
N GLN A 168 19.88 -15.75 8.10
CA GLN A 168 20.37 -16.18 9.41
C GLN A 168 21.65 -15.41 9.83
N ARG A 169 22.58 -15.11 8.92
CA ARG A 169 23.75 -14.25 9.22
C ARG A 169 23.34 -12.82 9.55
N GLU A 170 22.43 -12.23 8.77
CA GLU A 170 21.92 -10.87 8.99
C GLU A 170 21.21 -10.75 10.34
N LYS A 171 20.41 -11.75 10.71
CA LYS A 171 19.79 -11.90 12.03
C LYS A 171 20.83 -11.98 13.15
N ASP A 172 21.88 -12.78 13.00
CA ASP A 172 22.93 -12.91 14.02
C ASP A 172 23.74 -11.61 14.17
N GLU A 173 24.02 -10.90 13.07
CA GLU A 173 24.57 -9.54 13.10
C GLU A 173 23.64 -8.54 13.83
N VAL A 174 22.33 -8.60 13.59
CA VAL A 174 21.35 -7.75 14.28
C VAL A 174 21.30 -8.06 15.77
N CYS A 175 21.42 -9.33 16.18
CA CYS A 175 21.55 -9.72 17.59
C CYS A 175 22.84 -9.17 18.24
N LEU A 176 23.97 -9.19 17.53
CA LEU A 176 25.22 -8.58 18.00
C LEU A 176 25.13 -7.04 18.09
N LYS A 177 24.47 -6.39 17.12
CA LYS A 177 24.20 -4.94 17.15
C LYS A 177 23.27 -4.57 18.31
N MET A 178 22.20 -5.33 18.55
CA MET A 178 21.26 -5.13 19.65
C MET A 178 21.92 -5.31 21.03
N THR A 179 22.72 -6.36 21.23
CA THR A 179 23.44 -6.58 22.50
C THR A 179 24.51 -5.51 22.76
N SER A 180 25.14 -4.97 21.71
CA SER A 180 26.03 -3.79 21.80
C SER A 180 25.27 -2.52 22.20
N ILE A 181 24.08 -2.28 21.62
CA ILE A 181 23.20 -1.15 21.98
C ILE A 181 22.71 -1.26 23.43
N ASN A 182 22.30 -2.45 23.89
CA ASN A 182 21.86 -2.64 25.26
C ASN A 182 22.96 -2.30 26.28
N ARG A 183 24.20 -2.75 26.05
CA ARG A 183 25.36 -2.36 26.89
C ARG A 183 25.63 -0.84 26.89
N LYS A 184 25.43 -0.17 25.75
CA LYS A 184 25.52 1.30 25.67
C LYS A 184 24.39 1.98 26.46
N ASN A 185 23.16 1.45 26.41
CA ASN A 185 22.03 1.96 27.17
C ASN A 185 22.21 1.76 28.69
N GLU A 186 22.75 0.62 29.11
CA GLU A 186 23.14 0.34 30.51
C GLU A 186 24.20 1.34 31.00
N ASN A 187 25.25 1.57 30.21
CA ASN A 187 26.28 2.56 30.51
C ASN A 187 25.70 3.98 30.62
N LEU A 188 24.93 4.43 29.62
CA LEU A 188 24.28 5.74 29.62
C LEU A 188 23.30 5.91 30.80
N SER A 189 22.56 4.87 31.16
CA SER A 189 21.70 4.86 32.36
C SER A 189 22.51 5.06 33.64
N SER A 190 23.66 4.40 33.77
CA SER A 190 24.58 4.59 34.90
C SER A 190 25.19 6.00 34.95
N GLU A 191 25.51 6.59 33.78
CA GLU A 191 26.00 7.97 33.69
C GLU A 191 24.90 8.98 34.07
N VAL A 192 23.68 8.81 33.56
CA VAL A 192 22.52 9.64 33.93
C VAL A 192 22.25 9.56 35.44
N LEU A 193 22.35 8.38 36.05
CA LEU A 193 22.24 8.22 37.51
C LEU A 193 23.36 8.99 38.25
N ARG A 194 24.59 8.89 37.77
CA ARG A 194 25.75 9.62 38.32
C ARG A 194 25.60 11.15 38.16
N TYR A 195 25.03 11.64 37.07
CA TYR A 195 24.74 13.06 36.86
C TYR A 195 23.58 13.54 37.76
N LYS A 196 22.53 12.73 37.96
CA LYS A 196 21.47 13.02 38.94
C LYS A 196 22.03 13.16 40.36
N GLN A 197 22.90 12.24 40.80
CA GLN A 197 23.57 12.33 42.10
C GLN A 197 24.45 13.59 42.23
N LYS A 198 25.21 13.95 41.20
CA LYS A 198 25.99 15.21 41.19
C LYS A 198 25.10 16.45 41.26
N LEU A 199 23.99 16.48 40.53
CA LEU A 199 23.03 17.59 40.53
C LEU A 199 22.35 17.73 41.90
N GLU A 200 22.02 16.62 42.56
CA GLU A 200 21.47 16.64 43.91
C GLU A 200 22.49 17.16 44.93
N GLN A 201 23.75 16.71 44.87
CA GLN A 201 24.84 17.23 45.70
C GLN A 201 25.05 18.74 45.50
N ALA A 202 25.10 19.21 44.24
CA ALA A 202 25.17 20.63 43.93
C ALA A 202 23.95 21.41 44.47
N SER A 203 22.75 20.83 44.37
CA SER A 203 21.52 21.42 44.92
C SER A 203 21.55 21.52 46.45
N GLN A 204 22.11 20.53 47.14
CA GLN A 204 22.31 20.56 48.59
C GLN A 204 23.35 21.62 48.99
N ILE A 205 24.43 21.78 48.22
CA ILE A 205 25.45 22.82 48.44
C ILE A 205 24.83 24.21 48.23
N ASN A 206 24.08 24.43 47.15
CA ASN A 206 23.40 25.71 46.89
C ASN A 206 22.41 26.07 48.00
N ARG A 207 21.63 25.11 48.52
CA ARG A 207 20.76 25.34 49.70
C ARG A 207 21.54 25.80 50.93
N ARG A 208 22.72 25.22 51.20
CA ARG A 208 23.60 25.66 52.31
C ARG A 208 24.19 27.05 52.07
N LEU A 209 24.64 27.35 50.84
CA LEU A 209 25.15 28.67 50.49
C LEU A 209 24.08 29.75 50.61
N ASN A 210 22.84 29.48 50.17
CA ASN A 210 21.73 30.43 50.31
C ASN A 210 21.43 30.73 51.80
N LEU A 211 21.38 29.71 52.66
CA LEU A 211 21.19 29.91 54.11
C LEU A 211 22.33 30.75 54.73
N ASN A 212 23.58 30.50 54.34
CA ASN A 212 24.72 31.31 54.79
C ASN A 212 24.62 32.77 54.28
N ILE A 213 24.13 32.98 53.05
CA ILE A 213 23.90 34.33 52.50
C ILE A 213 22.78 35.05 53.25
N GLU A 214 21.67 34.37 53.56
CA GLU A 214 20.60 34.93 54.40
C GLU A 214 21.11 35.32 55.80
N GLU A 215 21.99 34.51 56.41
CA GLU A 215 22.59 34.85 57.69
C GLU A 215 23.52 36.07 57.58
N LEU A 216 24.36 36.12 56.55
CA LEU A 216 25.23 37.28 56.30
C LEU A 216 24.44 38.56 56.01
N ILE A 217 23.30 38.48 55.32
CA ILE A 217 22.39 39.61 55.11
C ILE A 217 21.84 40.10 56.46
N LYS A 218 21.30 39.21 57.30
CA LYS A 218 20.80 39.56 58.65
C LYS A 218 21.90 40.16 59.54
N GLN A 219 23.13 39.63 59.46
CA GLN A 219 24.29 40.22 60.13
C GLN A 219 24.62 41.62 59.59
N ASN A 220 24.49 41.86 58.29
CA ASN A 220 24.75 43.18 57.68
C ASN A 220 23.65 44.20 58.02
N GLU A 221 22.38 43.81 57.98
CA GLU A 221 21.24 44.61 58.46
C GLU A 221 21.41 45.03 59.92
N SER A 222 21.84 44.11 60.79
CA SER A 222 22.10 44.44 62.20
C SER A 222 23.23 45.48 62.36
N LYS A 223 24.30 45.38 61.56
CA LYS A 223 25.40 46.36 61.52
C LYS A 223 24.93 47.71 60.98
N GLN A 224 24.13 47.74 59.91
CA GLN A 224 23.55 48.96 59.37
C GLN A 224 22.68 49.67 60.42
N SER A 225 21.85 48.94 61.16
CA SER A 225 21.07 49.48 62.29
C SER A 225 21.94 49.99 63.46
N GLY A 226 23.22 49.59 63.52
CA GLY A 226 24.22 50.10 64.44
C GLY A 226 24.87 51.39 63.93
N ILE A 227 25.22 51.43 62.64
CA ILE A 227 25.74 52.62 61.96
C ILE A 227 24.73 53.76 62.06
N GLU A 228 23.46 53.53 61.75
CA GLU A 228 22.40 54.55 61.88
C GLU A 228 22.25 55.12 63.29
N LYS A 229 22.55 54.35 64.33
CA LYS A 229 22.53 54.83 65.73
C LYS A 229 23.74 55.69 66.03
N LEU A 230 24.91 55.33 65.48
CA LEU A 230 26.13 56.14 65.58
C LEU A 230 25.98 57.44 64.80
N GLU A 231 25.44 57.42 63.58
CA GLU A 231 25.13 58.61 62.78
C GLU A 231 24.17 59.57 63.52
N LYS A 232 23.11 59.04 64.14
CA LYS A 232 22.21 59.83 65.00
C LYS A 232 22.94 60.43 66.22
N SER A 233 23.92 59.73 66.79
CA SER A 233 24.75 60.27 67.88
C SER A 233 25.75 61.34 67.40
N VAL A 234 26.30 61.19 66.19
CA VAL A 234 27.17 62.20 65.56
C VAL A 234 26.38 63.46 65.23
N PHE A 235 25.17 63.33 64.68
CA PHE A 235 24.28 64.48 64.42
C PHE A 235 23.96 65.26 65.71
N LEU A 236 23.67 64.57 66.82
CA LEU A 236 23.47 65.22 68.12
C LEU A 236 24.75 65.90 68.64
N LEU A 237 25.92 65.30 68.43
CA LEU A 237 27.20 65.93 68.77
C LEU A 237 27.47 67.18 67.91
N GLU A 238 27.21 67.12 66.60
CA GLU A 238 27.28 68.29 65.70
C GLU A 238 26.32 69.40 66.13
N GLU A 239 25.12 69.06 66.61
CA GLU A 239 24.18 70.02 67.17
C GLU A 239 24.72 70.67 68.45
N THR A 240 25.33 69.91 69.37
CA THR A 240 26.00 70.49 70.56
C THR A 240 27.23 71.34 70.20
N ILE A 241 27.97 70.99 69.14
CA ILE A 241 29.07 71.82 68.62
C ILE A 241 28.52 73.12 68.02
N ARG A 242 27.35 73.07 67.35
CA ARG A 242 26.68 74.25 66.79
C ARG A 242 26.19 75.21 67.89
N THR A 243 25.65 74.69 69.00
CA THR A 243 25.27 75.53 70.15
C THR A 243 26.49 76.13 70.86
N LEU A 244 27.54 75.33 71.11
CA LEU A 244 28.82 75.84 71.64
C LEU A 244 29.46 76.89 70.71
N GLY A 245 29.28 76.76 69.40
CA GLY A 245 29.66 77.78 68.41
C GLY A 245 28.89 79.10 68.56
N SER A 246 27.58 79.04 68.82
CA SER A 246 26.79 80.26 69.10
C SER A 246 27.14 80.92 70.44
N GLU A 247 27.45 80.12 71.47
CA GLU A 247 27.94 80.62 72.76
C GLU A 247 29.31 81.29 72.62
N LYS A 248 30.24 80.68 71.85
CA LYS A 248 31.53 81.28 71.49
C LYS A 248 31.35 82.63 70.80
N ASN A 249 30.50 82.70 69.78
CA ASN A 249 30.28 83.95 69.03
C ASN A 249 29.71 85.05 69.95
N SER A 250 28.81 84.71 70.87
CA SER A 250 28.30 85.64 71.89
C SER A 250 29.35 86.08 72.91
N ALA A 251 30.40 85.28 73.16
CA ALA A 251 31.54 85.68 73.97
C ALA A 251 32.49 86.62 73.21
N GLU A 252 32.70 86.38 71.90
CA GLU A 252 33.49 87.25 71.03
C GLU A 252 32.82 88.62 70.80
N GLU A 253 31.50 88.66 70.68
CA GLU A 253 30.69 89.89 70.60
C GLU A 253 30.90 90.79 71.85
N ARG A 254 30.78 90.22 73.05
CA ARG A 254 31.07 90.90 74.33
C ARG A 254 32.53 91.36 74.47
N LEU A 255 33.45 90.71 73.76
CA LEU A 255 34.87 91.10 73.68
C LEU A 255 35.06 92.30 72.75
N CYS A 256 34.35 92.35 71.62
CA CYS A 256 34.29 93.52 70.73
C CYS A 256 33.69 94.75 71.43
N ASP A 257 32.58 94.61 72.16
CA ASP A 257 31.99 95.70 72.95
C ASP A 257 33.00 96.29 73.94
N SER A 258 33.71 95.41 74.65
CA SER A 258 34.75 95.78 75.61
C SER A 258 35.88 96.59 74.94
N LEU A 259 36.27 96.22 73.72
CA LEU A 259 37.29 96.93 72.94
C LEU A 259 36.81 98.29 72.40
N SER A 260 35.53 98.42 72.00
CA SER A 260 34.97 99.71 71.55
C SER A 260 35.06 100.80 72.63
N THR A 261 34.74 100.45 73.88
CA THR A 261 34.76 101.40 75.01
C THR A 261 36.16 101.96 75.35
N ILE A 262 37.24 101.32 74.86
CA ILE A 262 38.62 101.76 75.02
C ILE A 262 39.03 102.69 73.87
N ASP A 263 38.66 102.34 72.64
CA ASP A 263 38.99 103.09 71.41
C ASP A 263 38.23 104.44 71.34
N GLU A 264 36.97 104.48 71.79
CA GLU A 264 36.16 105.70 71.90
C GLU A 264 36.78 106.78 72.81
N ARG A 265 37.61 106.39 73.78
CA ARG A 265 38.30 107.33 74.69
C ARG A 265 39.56 107.95 74.09
N GLY A 266 40.22 107.27 73.14
CA GLY A 266 41.40 107.79 72.45
C GLY A 266 41.07 108.81 71.36
N LYS A 267 40.00 108.57 70.59
CA LYS A 267 39.68 109.37 69.40
C LYS A 267 39.12 110.78 69.68
N LYS A 268 38.63 111.03 70.89
CA LYS A 268 37.83 112.22 71.23
C LYS A 268 38.63 113.51 71.51
N ILE A 269 39.97 113.47 71.44
CA ILE A 269 40.85 114.63 71.67
C ILE A 269 41.40 115.23 70.37
N ILE A 270 41.66 114.42 69.33
CA ILE A 270 42.39 114.85 68.12
C ILE A 270 41.45 115.24 66.96
N GLN A 271 40.20 114.78 66.95
CA GLN A 271 39.29 114.95 65.80
C GLN A 271 38.56 116.31 65.75
N LEU A 272 38.67 117.16 66.78
CA LEU A 272 37.94 118.44 66.85
C LEU A 272 38.58 119.61 66.09
N GLU A 273 39.85 119.52 65.68
CA GLU A 273 40.58 120.66 65.11
C GLU A 273 40.87 120.57 63.59
N THR A 274 40.80 119.37 63.00
CA THR A 274 41.25 119.11 61.62
C THR A 274 40.13 118.95 60.58
N GLN A 275 38.91 118.57 60.96
CA GLN A 275 37.86 118.20 60.00
C GLN A 275 37.20 119.37 59.24
N LEU A 276 37.52 120.63 59.56
CA LEU A 276 36.80 121.81 59.04
C LEU A 276 37.29 122.34 57.67
N LYS A 277 38.24 121.67 56.98
CA LYS A 277 38.87 122.21 55.75
C LYS A 277 39.04 121.28 54.54
N GLU A 278 38.74 119.98 54.62
CA GLU A 278 39.17 119.02 53.58
C GLU A 278 38.04 118.42 52.71
N GLN A 279 36.77 118.56 53.09
CA GLN A 279 35.67 117.83 52.43
C GLN A 279 35.24 118.34 51.04
N THR A 280 35.70 119.50 50.57
CA THR A 280 35.20 120.11 49.31
C THR A 280 35.92 119.66 48.04
N LEU A 281 37.03 118.94 48.12
CA LEU A 281 37.87 118.62 46.95
C LEU A 281 37.63 117.22 46.34
N ASN A 282 37.03 116.28 47.10
CA ASN A 282 37.03 114.86 46.74
C ASN A 282 35.87 114.40 45.84
N SER A 283 34.90 115.27 45.52
CA SER A 283 33.70 114.91 44.76
C SER A 283 33.92 114.74 43.25
N GLU A 284 34.93 115.38 42.65
CA GLU A 284 35.13 115.38 41.19
C GLU A 284 35.85 114.13 40.64
N ASN A 285 36.61 113.41 41.48
CA ASN A 285 37.45 112.31 40.99
C ASN A 285 36.70 110.99 40.75
N ILE A 286 35.63 110.73 41.51
CA ILE A 286 34.87 109.46 41.45
C ILE A 286 34.16 109.29 40.09
N ALA A 287 33.72 110.38 39.46
CA ALA A 287 32.97 110.36 38.20
C ALA A 287 33.76 109.81 36.99
N LYS A 288 35.10 109.82 37.03
CA LYS A 288 35.94 109.43 35.89
C LYS A 288 36.15 107.91 35.77
N LEU A 289 36.17 107.18 36.89
CA LEU A 289 36.45 105.74 36.92
C LEU A 289 35.28 104.90 36.38
N LEU A 290 34.03 105.27 36.70
CA LEU A 290 32.81 104.54 36.30
C LEU A 290 32.63 104.36 34.78
N ASN A 291 33.23 105.24 33.96
CA ASN A 291 33.14 105.18 32.50
C ASN A 291 34.18 104.25 31.84
N ALA A 292 35.19 103.78 32.57
CA ALA A 292 36.17 102.82 32.06
C ALA A 292 35.61 101.38 32.08
N THR A 293 35.19 100.92 33.26
CA THR A 293 34.74 99.53 33.51
C THR A 293 33.58 99.10 32.60
N ARG A 294 32.69 100.04 32.25
CA ARG A 294 31.57 99.81 31.31
C ARG A 294 32.01 99.43 29.89
N LYS A 295 33.22 99.78 29.44
CA LYS A 295 33.71 99.40 28.09
C LYS A 295 34.24 97.96 28.05
N GLU A 296 34.86 97.50 29.13
CA GLU A 296 35.47 96.17 29.21
C GLU A 296 34.39 95.07 29.27
N GLN A 297 33.30 95.29 30.03
CA GLN A 297 32.16 94.39 30.07
C GLN A 297 31.56 94.14 28.66
N ASN A 298 31.30 95.20 27.89
CA ASN A 298 30.74 95.11 26.54
C ASN A 298 31.65 94.33 25.55
N GLN A 299 32.94 94.19 25.83
CA GLN A 299 33.88 93.43 25.01
C GLN A 299 33.87 91.93 25.39
N SER A 300 33.66 91.58 26.66
CA SER A 300 33.59 90.18 27.10
C SER A 300 32.33 89.47 26.60
N GLU A 301 31.18 90.15 26.63
CA GLU A 301 29.88 89.62 26.19
C GLU A 301 29.90 89.20 24.70
N LYS A 302 30.57 89.99 23.84
CA LYS A 302 30.74 89.68 22.41
C LYS A 302 31.59 88.42 22.16
N ASN A 303 32.63 88.21 22.96
CA ASN A 303 33.48 87.01 22.86
C ASN A 303 32.70 85.75 23.27
N LEU A 304 31.85 85.85 24.29
CA LEU A 304 30.99 84.76 24.77
C LEU A 304 29.92 84.39 23.72
N MET A 305 29.33 85.39 23.06
CA MET A 305 28.40 85.19 21.93
C MET A 305 29.07 84.44 20.76
N ASN A 306 30.30 84.82 20.41
CA ASN A 306 31.07 84.16 19.34
C ASN A 306 31.45 82.71 19.67
N LEU A 307 31.74 82.40 20.94
CA LEU A 307 31.96 81.02 21.39
C LEU A 307 30.69 80.18 21.31
N LYS A 308 29.53 80.73 21.72
CA LYS A 308 28.22 80.05 21.61
C LYS A 308 27.92 79.62 20.17
N ILE A 309 28.15 80.50 19.19
CA ILE A 309 27.92 80.23 17.76
C ILE A 309 28.81 79.08 17.25
N LYS A 310 30.08 79.01 17.68
CA LYS A 310 30.98 77.90 17.33
C LYS A 310 30.46 76.57 17.87
N PHE A 311 30.16 76.48 19.17
CA PHE A 311 29.66 75.24 19.76
C PHE A 311 28.37 74.74 19.10
N THR A 312 27.43 75.63 18.74
CA THR A 312 26.24 75.23 17.97
C THR A 312 26.55 74.73 16.56
N SER A 313 27.61 75.24 15.91
CA SER A 313 28.04 74.74 14.60
C SER A 313 28.68 73.35 14.70
N ASP A 314 29.45 73.08 15.75
CA ASP A 314 30.16 71.81 15.91
C ASP A 314 29.25 70.68 16.42
N ILE A 315 28.25 70.99 17.27
CA ILE A 315 27.18 70.06 17.63
C ILE A 315 26.43 69.60 16.36
N SER A 316 26.02 70.54 15.50
CA SER A 316 25.27 70.21 14.28
C SER A 316 26.06 69.35 13.29
N LYS A 317 27.40 69.47 13.24
CA LYS A 317 28.25 68.56 12.44
C LYS A 317 28.23 67.13 13.00
N LEU A 318 28.39 66.99 14.32
CA LEU A 318 28.36 65.69 14.99
C LEU A 318 27.01 65.00 14.83
N GLU A 319 25.89 65.72 14.98
CA GLU A 319 24.54 65.22 14.73
C GLU A 319 24.39 64.66 13.30
N ASN A 320 24.83 65.41 12.29
CA ASN A 320 24.80 64.96 10.89
C ASN A 320 25.66 63.71 10.64
N ASP A 321 26.81 63.57 11.31
CA ASP A 321 27.67 62.39 11.16
C ASP A 321 27.16 61.16 11.95
N PHE A 322 26.40 61.36 13.04
CA PHE A 322 25.65 60.29 13.69
C PHE A 322 24.46 59.82 12.83
N ILE A 323 23.74 60.74 12.18
CA ILE A 323 22.64 60.40 11.25
C ILE A 323 23.17 59.51 10.11
N LYS A 324 24.25 59.91 9.43
CA LYS A 324 24.89 59.10 8.36
C LYS A 324 25.36 57.72 8.85
N LYS A 325 25.79 57.59 10.11
CA LYS A 325 26.16 56.29 10.70
C LYS A 325 24.93 55.42 10.95
N LEU A 326 23.83 56.00 11.44
CA LEU A 326 22.55 55.29 11.62
C LEU A 326 21.95 54.83 10.29
N GLU A 327 22.04 55.62 9.22
CA GLU A 327 21.62 55.22 7.87
C GLU A 327 22.42 54.03 7.34
N LYS A 328 23.75 54.05 7.51
CA LYS A 328 24.61 52.90 7.13
C LYS A 328 24.30 51.64 7.94
N LEU A 329 24.02 51.77 9.23
CA LEU A 329 23.63 50.64 10.08
C LEU A 329 22.25 50.09 9.69
N LYS A 330 21.28 50.94 9.31
CA LYS A 330 19.99 50.50 8.78
C LYS A 330 20.15 49.69 7.49
N LEU A 331 20.90 50.20 6.50
CA LEU A 331 21.15 49.46 5.25
C LEU A 331 21.77 48.08 5.51
N LEU A 332 22.74 47.99 6.42
CA LEU A 332 23.40 46.73 6.78
C LEU A 332 22.44 45.76 7.52
N ILE A 333 21.53 46.28 8.34
CA ILE A 333 20.44 45.48 8.95
C ILE A 333 19.45 45.00 7.88
N ASP A 334 19.04 45.86 6.95
CA ASP A 334 18.11 45.52 5.86
C ASP A 334 18.70 44.45 4.92
N ASP A 335 20.00 44.52 4.63
CA ASP A 335 20.72 43.52 3.82
C ASP A 335 20.90 42.19 4.59
N ASN A 336 21.18 42.23 5.89
CA ASN A 336 21.17 41.02 6.73
C ASN A 336 19.77 40.39 6.80
N ILE A 337 18.70 41.18 6.90
CA ILE A 337 17.31 40.70 6.85
C ILE A 337 17.00 40.04 5.50
N LYS A 338 17.50 40.58 4.38
CA LYS A 338 17.39 39.91 3.07
C LYS A 338 18.15 38.58 3.06
N HIS A 339 19.37 38.54 3.60
CA HIS A 339 20.16 37.30 3.69
C HIS A 339 19.44 36.22 4.51
N TYR A 340 18.98 36.54 5.72
CA TYR A 340 18.24 35.59 6.55
C TYR A 340 16.91 35.15 5.94
N ASN A 341 16.21 35.99 5.17
CA ASN A 341 15.01 35.57 4.44
C ASN A 341 15.34 34.63 3.27
N ILE A 342 16.45 34.86 2.55
CA ILE A 342 16.93 33.96 1.49
C ILE A 342 17.35 32.60 2.09
N GLU A 343 18.12 32.62 3.18
CA GLU A 343 18.56 31.42 3.90
C GLU A 343 17.37 30.64 4.47
N LYS A 344 16.40 31.32 5.08
CA LYS A 344 15.14 30.72 5.53
C LYS A 344 14.36 30.08 4.37
N SER A 345 14.28 30.74 3.21
CA SER A 345 13.64 30.18 2.02
C SER A 345 14.38 28.93 1.52
N GLN A 346 15.71 28.94 1.50
CA GLN A 346 16.52 27.79 1.09
C GLN A 346 16.40 26.61 2.07
N LEU A 347 16.31 26.87 3.38
CA LEU A 347 16.06 25.84 4.39
C LEU A 347 14.63 25.28 4.29
N GLN A 348 13.64 26.13 3.99
CA GLN A 348 12.27 25.70 3.74
C GLN A 348 12.20 24.81 2.49
N ASP A 349 12.71 25.28 1.35
CA ASP A 349 12.90 24.53 0.10
C ASP A 349 13.56 23.15 0.31
N PHE A 350 14.64 23.12 1.10
CA PHE A 350 15.39 21.89 1.39
C PHE A 350 14.56 20.93 2.26
N SER A 351 13.85 21.45 3.27
CA SER A 351 12.96 20.65 4.11
C SER A 351 11.78 20.09 3.32
N GLU A 352 11.22 20.87 2.40
CA GLU A 352 10.09 20.48 1.56
C GLU A 352 10.51 19.44 0.52
N LYS A 353 11.65 19.64 -0.16
CA LYS A 353 12.23 18.64 -1.07
C LYS A 353 12.52 17.32 -0.35
N ARG A 354 13.02 17.35 0.89
CA ARG A 354 13.25 16.15 1.69
C ARG A 354 11.95 15.45 2.13
N LEU A 355 10.89 16.21 2.38
CA LEU A 355 9.55 15.67 2.67
C LEU A 355 8.92 15.05 1.40
N GLN A 356 8.96 15.74 0.27
CA GLN A 356 8.48 15.26 -1.03
C GLN A 356 9.23 13.98 -1.45
N GLN A 357 10.54 13.92 -1.27
CA GLN A 357 11.34 12.72 -1.54
C GLN A 357 10.89 11.55 -0.67
N ALA A 358 10.78 11.74 0.65
CA ALA A 358 10.31 10.70 1.59
C ALA A 358 8.88 10.22 1.27
N LEU A 359 7.97 11.12 0.90
CA LEU A 359 6.63 10.76 0.43
C LEU A 359 6.69 9.91 -0.85
N SER A 360 7.52 10.30 -1.83
CA SER A 360 7.68 9.50 -3.06
C SER A 360 8.28 8.11 -2.80
N ASP A 361 9.15 7.97 -1.79
CA ASP A 361 9.74 6.69 -1.42
C ASP A 361 8.75 5.79 -0.66
N ILE A 362 7.88 6.37 0.16
CA ILE A 362 6.72 5.67 0.77
C ILE A 362 5.73 5.25 -0.32
N GLU A 363 5.45 6.09 -1.32
CA GLU A 363 4.60 5.71 -2.47
C GLU A 363 5.22 4.58 -3.30
N LYS A 364 6.53 4.60 -3.56
CA LYS A 364 7.24 3.49 -4.22
C LYS A 364 7.14 2.20 -3.41
N GLN A 365 7.35 2.24 -2.10
CA GLN A 365 7.20 1.07 -1.22
C GLN A 365 5.76 0.53 -1.24
N LYS A 366 4.77 1.40 -1.07
CA LYS A 366 3.33 1.06 -1.18
C LYS A 366 2.98 0.44 -2.54
N ASN A 367 3.51 0.99 -3.64
CA ASN A 367 3.25 0.47 -4.98
C ASN A 367 3.91 -0.90 -5.20
N ILE A 368 5.13 -1.12 -4.69
CA ILE A 368 5.80 -2.43 -4.70
C ILE A 368 5.04 -3.46 -3.83
N GLU A 369 4.46 -3.06 -2.71
CA GLU A 369 3.61 -3.94 -1.90
C GLU A 369 2.24 -4.22 -2.54
N LEU A 370 1.66 -3.25 -3.27
CA LEU A 370 0.48 -3.45 -4.10
C LEU A 370 0.79 -4.40 -5.28
N GLU A 371 1.94 -4.28 -5.95
CA GLU A 371 2.36 -5.21 -7.01
C GLU A 371 2.60 -6.63 -6.48
N LYS A 372 3.21 -6.78 -5.30
CA LYS A 372 3.34 -8.08 -4.61
C LYS A 372 1.98 -8.66 -4.19
N SER A 373 1.04 -7.81 -3.77
CA SER A 373 -0.31 -8.23 -3.41
C SER A 373 -1.12 -8.63 -4.64
N ASN A 374 -1.05 -7.85 -5.72
CA ASN A 374 -1.74 -8.11 -6.98
C ASN A 374 -1.18 -9.35 -7.69
N SER A 375 0.14 -9.54 -7.73
CA SER A 375 0.74 -10.77 -8.27
C SER A 375 0.34 -12.01 -7.45
N LYS A 376 0.24 -11.90 -6.12
CA LYS A 376 -0.29 -12.98 -5.27
C LYS A 376 -1.79 -13.23 -5.49
N ILE A 377 -2.60 -12.19 -5.69
CA ILE A 377 -4.02 -12.31 -6.05
C ILE A 377 -4.17 -12.98 -7.42
N ASN A 378 -3.38 -12.56 -8.42
CA ASN A 378 -3.39 -13.14 -9.76
C ASN A 378 -3.01 -14.63 -9.72
N LEU A 379 -1.94 -14.99 -8.98
CA LEU A 379 -1.53 -16.39 -8.80
C LEU A 379 -2.63 -17.22 -8.11
N LEU A 380 -3.33 -16.67 -7.12
CA LEU A 380 -4.46 -17.34 -6.47
C LEU A 380 -5.68 -17.46 -7.39
N GLN A 381 -5.92 -16.47 -8.28
CA GLN A 381 -6.96 -16.55 -9.31
C GLN A 381 -6.61 -17.53 -10.43
N GLU A 382 -5.34 -17.69 -10.77
CA GLU A 382 -4.83 -18.67 -11.73
C GLU A 382 -4.95 -20.08 -11.15
N GLN A 383 -4.50 -20.30 -9.91
CA GLN A 383 -4.74 -21.54 -9.17
C GLN A 383 -6.23 -21.88 -9.00
N LEU A 384 -7.10 -20.87 -8.81
CA LEU A 384 -8.55 -21.08 -8.76
C LEU A 384 -9.11 -21.50 -10.13
N LYS A 385 -8.62 -20.90 -11.23
CA LYS A 385 -8.99 -21.32 -12.60
C LYS A 385 -8.50 -22.74 -12.90
N ASP A 386 -7.28 -23.09 -12.52
CA ASP A 386 -6.75 -24.45 -12.66
C ASP A 386 -7.61 -25.47 -11.89
N PHE A 387 -8.04 -25.13 -10.67
CA PHE A 387 -8.97 -25.97 -9.89
C PHE A 387 -10.36 -26.08 -10.52
N ILE A 388 -10.90 -24.98 -11.06
CA ILE A 388 -12.19 -24.98 -11.77
C ILE A 388 -12.07 -25.84 -13.04
N GLN A 389 -11.03 -25.65 -13.85
CA GLN A 389 -10.79 -26.45 -15.06
C GLN A 389 -10.59 -27.93 -14.72
N GLN A 390 -9.82 -28.28 -13.68
CA GLN A 390 -9.67 -29.67 -13.24
C GLN A 390 -11.00 -30.28 -12.76
N HIS A 391 -11.86 -29.49 -12.11
CA HIS A 391 -13.20 -29.92 -11.72
C HIS A 391 -14.13 -30.09 -12.94
N GLU A 392 -14.10 -29.18 -13.91
CA GLU A 392 -14.85 -29.28 -15.17
C GLU A 392 -14.38 -30.48 -16.00
N GLU A 393 -13.08 -30.71 -16.13
CA GLU A 393 -12.49 -31.89 -16.77
C GLU A 393 -12.81 -33.20 -16.04
N ALA A 394 -12.97 -33.18 -14.72
CA ALA A 394 -13.48 -34.33 -13.96
C ALA A 394 -14.98 -34.57 -14.26
N LEU A 395 -15.80 -33.53 -14.22
CA LEU A 395 -17.25 -33.60 -14.53
C LEU A 395 -17.50 -34.08 -15.97
N ILE A 396 -16.70 -33.61 -16.92
CA ILE A 396 -16.75 -34.04 -18.33
C ILE A 396 -16.32 -35.51 -18.45
N ARG A 397 -15.33 -35.98 -17.68
CA ARG A 397 -14.95 -37.40 -17.66
C ARG A 397 -16.06 -38.28 -17.08
N GLU A 398 -16.63 -37.92 -15.93
CA GLU A 398 -17.74 -38.66 -15.30
C GLU A 398 -18.98 -38.71 -16.22
N GLU A 399 -19.33 -37.60 -16.88
CA GLU A 399 -20.43 -37.57 -17.84
C GLU A 399 -20.13 -38.39 -19.12
N ASN A 400 -18.89 -38.37 -19.61
CA ASN A 400 -18.47 -39.21 -20.75
C ASN A 400 -18.47 -40.71 -20.40
N GLU A 401 -18.02 -41.10 -19.20
CA GLU A 401 -18.10 -42.48 -18.72
C GLU A 401 -19.56 -42.93 -18.56
N LYS A 402 -20.40 -42.08 -17.98
CA LYS A 402 -21.86 -42.28 -17.89
C LYS A 402 -22.51 -42.43 -19.27
N GLN A 403 -22.12 -41.62 -20.26
CA GLN A 403 -22.61 -41.74 -21.64
C GLN A 403 -22.10 -43.02 -22.32
N SER A 404 -20.85 -43.44 -22.07
CA SER A 404 -20.30 -44.71 -22.53
C SER A 404 -21.07 -45.91 -21.97
N ILE A 405 -21.36 -45.91 -20.66
CA ILE A 405 -22.19 -46.93 -19.99
C ILE A 405 -23.61 -46.95 -20.56
N ILE A 406 -24.24 -45.79 -20.75
CA ILE A 406 -25.56 -45.67 -21.40
C ILE A 406 -25.51 -46.23 -22.83
N HIS A 407 -24.44 -46.00 -23.59
CA HIS A 407 -24.29 -46.52 -24.94
C HIS A 407 -24.09 -48.05 -24.96
N SER A 408 -23.36 -48.64 -24.00
CA SER A 408 -23.29 -50.10 -23.82
C SER A 408 -24.66 -50.69 -23.52
N ILE A 409 -25.39 -50.11 -22.54
CA ILE A 409 -26.75 -50.55 -22.18
C ILE A 409 -27.72 -50.41 -23.37
N GLN A 410 -27.59 -49.37 -24.20
CA GLN A 410 -28.38 -49.22 -25.43
C GLN A 410 -28.02 -50.27 -26.48
N LYS A 411 -26.73 -50.61 -26.63
CA LYS A 411 -26.25 -51.66 -27.55
C LYS A 411 -26.70 -53.05 -27.10
N GLU A 412 -26.57 -53.38 -25.82
CA GLU A 412 -27.05 -54.63 -25.22
C GLU A 412 -28.57 -54.74 -25.35
N LYS A 413 -29.32 -53.65 -25.08
CA LYS A 413 -30.76 -53.58 -25.34
C LYS A 413 -31.10 -53.81 -26.81
N HIS A 414 -30.32 -53.28 -27.75
CA HIS A 414 -30.52 -53.50 -29.19
C HIS A 414 -30.30 -54.96 -29.55
N GLN A 415 -29.20 -55.57 -29.10
CA GLN A 415 -28.89 -57.00 -29.30
C GLN A 415 -29.97 -57.92 -28.70
N LEU A 416 -30.48 -57.59 -27.51
CA LEU A 416 -31.61 -58.31 -26.89
C LEU A 416 -32.91 -58.18 -27.72
N VAL A 417 -33.17 -57.01 -28.31
CA VAL A 417 -34.31 -56.81 -29.23
C VAL A 417 -34.10 -57.54 -30.55
N GLU A 418 -32.89 -57.59 -31.11
CA GLU A 418 -32.57 -58.38 -32.30
C GLU A 418 -32.74 -59.88 -32.04
N HIS A 419 -32.24 -60.40 -30.92
CA HIS A 419 -32.45 -61.79 -30.52
C HIS A 419 -33.93 -62.12 -30.26
N LEU A 420 -34.70 -61.21 -29.67
CA LEU A 420 -36.14 -61.38 -29.48
C LEU A 420 -36.90 -61.38 -30.81
N ASN A 421 -36.51 -60.50 -31.75
CA ASN A 421 -37.06 -60.48 -33.11
C ASN A 421 -36.69 -61.75 -33.89
N GLN A 422 -35.45 -62.25 -33.78
CA GLN A 422 -35.02 -63.53 -34.35
C GLN A 422 -35.80 -64.71 -33.75
N ALA A 423 -36.05 -64.71 -32.44
CA ALA A 423 -36.86 -65.73 -31.78
C ALA A 423 -38.32 -65.71 -32.27
N ILE A 424 -38.92 -64.52 -32.42
CA ILE A 424 -40.25 -64.35 -33.02
C ILE A 424 -40.26 -64.86 -34.46
N GLN A 425 -39.29 -64.48 -35.29
CA GLN A 425 -39.20 -64.90 -36.69
C GLN A 425 -39.02 -66.41 -36.83
N ASN A 426 -38.24 -67.04 -35.95
CA ASN A 426 -38.08 -68.49 -35.89
C ASN A 426 -39.39 -69.19 -35.47
N LEU A 427 -40.13 -68.65 -34.50
CA LEU A 427 -41.45 -69.16 -34.11
C LEU A 427 -42.49 -68.98 -35.23
N GLU A 428 -42.43 -67.91 -36.02
CA GLU A 428 -43.28 -67.74 -37.20
C GLU A 428 -42.91 -68.69 -38.33
N ASN A 429 -41.62 -68.92 -38.58
CA ASN A 429 -41.13 -69.92 -39.53
C ASN A 429 -41.62 -71.33 -39.14
N GLU A 430 -41.55 -71.70 -37.86
CA GLU A 430 -42.07 -72.98 -37.38
C GLU A 430 -43.61 -73.05 -37.44
N ARG A 431 -44.33 -71.95 -37.19
CA ARG A 431 -45.78 -71.87 -37.43
C ARG A 431 -46.13 -72.09 -38.90
N VAL A 432 -45.32 -71.57 -39.83
CA VAL A 432 -45.46 -71.80 -41.28
C VAL A 432 -45.13 -73.24 -41.64
N ASN A 433 -44.04 -73.82 -41.13
CA ASN A 433 -43.65 -75.22 -41.34
C ASN A 433 -44.73 -76.19 -40.86
N HIS A 434 -45.27 -75.98 -39.65
CA HIS A 434 -46.41 -76.75 -39.14
C HIS A 434 -47.64 -76.62 -40.04
N SER A 435 -47.96 -75.41 -40.54
CA SER A 435 -49.07 -75.19 -41.47
C SER A 435 -48.86 -75.90 -42.83
N LYS A 436 -47.61 -76.01 -43.29
CA LYS A 436 -47.23 -76.69 -44.53
C LYS A 436 -47.36 -78.21 -44.38
N SER A 437 -46.78 -78.79 -43.34
CA SER A 437 -46.90 -80.22 -43.02
C SER A 437 -48.36 -80.65 -42.84
N LYS A 438 -49.19 -79.80 -42.22
CA LYS A 438 -50.64 -80.02 -42.11
C LYS A 438 -51.36 -80.05 -43.47
N ARG A 439 -50.96 -79.23 -44.44
CA ARG A 439 -51.49 -79.26 -45.82
C ARG A 439 -51.02 -80.50 -46.59
N GLU A 440 -49.78 -80.91 -46.40
CA GLU A 440 -49.22 -82.11 -47.03
C GLU A 440 -49.96 -83.37 -46.54
N ALA A 441 -50.19 -83.51 -45.22
CA ALA A 441 -51.00 -84.58 -44.66
C ALA A 441 -52.44 -84.63 -45.21
N MET A 442 -53.08 -83.47 -45.41
CA MET A 442 -54.40 -83.41 -46.07
C MET A 442 -54.34 -83.81 -47.55
N CYS A 443 -53.29 -83.43 -48.27
CA CYS A 443 -53.09 -83.82 -49.67
C CYS A 443 -52.93 -85.35 -49.81
N GLN A 444 -52.16 -85.99 -48.92
CA GLN A 444 -52.09 -87.46 -48.82
C GLN A 444 -53.49 -88.09 -48.61
N GLN A 445 -54.31 -87.49 -47.74
CA GLN A 445 -55.66 -87.99 -47.46
C GLN A 445 -56.58 -87.90 -48.70
N ASP A 446 -56.46 -86.84 -49.51
CA ASP A 446 -57.24 -86.66 -50.74
C ASP A 446 -56.72 -87.51 -51.91
N GLN A 447 -55.42 -87.81 -51.97
CA GLN A 447 -54.89 -88.82 -52.90
C GLN A 447 -55.46 -90.21 -52.59
N ASN A 448 -55.51 -90.60 -51.32
CA ASN A 448 -56.12 -91.86 -50.90
C ASN A 448 -57.63 -91.93 -51.23
N LYS A 449 -58.37 -90.82 -51.13
CA LYS A 449 -59.78 -90.76 -51.59
C LYS A 449 -59.91 -91.00 -53.09
N LYS A 450 -59.02 -90.43 -53.92
CA LYS A 450 -59.06 -90.63 -55.39
C LYS A 450 -58.81 -92.08 -55.78
N LEU A 451 -57.88 -92.76 -55.12
CA LEU A 451 -57.57 -94.18 -55.35
C LEU A 451 -58.75 -95.10 -54.95
N VAL A 452 -59.52 -94.70 -53.92
CA VAL A 452 -60.81 -95.34 -53.54
C VAL A 452 -61.97 -95.00 -54.50
N SER A 453 -61.83 -93.96 -55.34
CA SER A 453 -62.85 -93.60 -56.34
C SER A 453 -62.68 -94.35 -57.66
N SER A 454 -61.45 -94.52 -58.17
CA SER A 454 -61.21 -95.31 -59.39
C SER A 454 -61.65 -96.77 -59.21
N LEU A 455 -61.40 -97.36 -58.03
CA LEU A 455 -61.88 -98.70 -57.66
C LEU A 455 -63.42 -98.81 -57.52
N LYS A 456 -64.16 -97.70 -57.63
CA LYS A 456 -65.64 -97.69 -57.72
C LYS A 456 -66.15 -97.51 -59.15
N GLU A 457 -65.37 -96.87 -60.03
CA GLU A 457 -65.74 -96.70 -61.44
C GLU A 457 -65.68 -98.03 -62.20
N GLU A 458 -64.69 -98.90 -61.91
CA GLU A 458 -64.65 -100.26 -62.45
C GLU A 458 -65.89 -101.09 -62.07
N ILE A 459 -66.37 -100.95 -60.83
CA ILE A 459 -67.60 -101.62 -60.34
C ILE A 459 -68.87 -101.02 -60.99
N LEU A 460 -68.84 -99.76 -61.41
CA LEU A 460 -69.99 -99.09 -62.05
C LEU A 460 -70.18 -99.55 -63.50
N ILE A 461 -69.09 -99.81 -64.23
CA ILE A 461 -69.15 -100.30 -65.62
C ILE A 461 -69.88 -101.65 -65.69
N SER A 462 -69.53 -102.61 -64.82
CA SER A 462 -70.22 -103.90 -64.71
C SER A 462 -71.67 -103.83 -64.21
N LYS A 463 -72.17 -102.63 -63.86
CA LYS A 463 -73.55 -102.41 -63.42
C LYS A 463 -74.43 -101.83 -64.54
N ASN A 464 -73.88 -100.95 -65.37
CA ASN A 464 -74.63 -100.27 -66.43
C ASN A 464 -75.14 -101.22 -67.53
N GLU A 465 -74.47 -102.35 -67.75
CA GLU A 465 -74.94 -103.39 -68.69
C GLU A 465 -76.30 -104.01 -68.30
N VAL A 466 -76.67 -103.95 -67.01
CA VAL A 466 -77.95 -104.48 -66.50
C VAL A 466 -79.07 -103.43 -66.54
N GLU A 467 -78.75 -102.13 -66.46
CA GLU A 467 -79.73 -101.03 -66.44
C GLU A 467 -80.29 -100.73 -67.85
N ASN A 468 -79.51 -101.02 -68.90
CA ASN A 468 -79.87 -100.83 -70.32
C ASN A 468 -81.15 -101.54 -70.78
N LEU A 469 -81.69 -102.49 -70.01
CA LEU A 469 -82.93 -103.22 -70.32
C LEU A 469 -84.19 -102.68 -69.62
N LYS A 470 -84.13 -101.57 -68.87
CA LYS A 470 -85.28 -101.07 -68.07
C LYS A 470 -85.88 -99.74 -68.52
N LEU A 471 -85.07 -98.76 -68.89
CA LEU A 471 -85.58 -97.38 -69.10
C LEU A 471 -86.22 -97.13 -70.47
N GLN A 472 -86.24 -98.13 -71.36
CA GLN A 472 -86.88 -98.10 -72.69
C GLN A 472 -88.44 -98.07 -72.64
N ILE A 473 -89.01 -97.62 -71.51
CA ILE A 473 -90.45 -97.67 -71.19
C ILE A 473 -91.00 -96.31 -70.68
N GLU A 474 -90.17 -95.39 -70.18
CA GLU A 474 -90.67 -94.10 -69.62
C GLU A 474 -90.65 -92.91 -70.62
N ASP A 475 -90.02 -93.05 -71.79
CA ASP A 475 -90.01 -92.03 -72.87
C ASP A 475 -91.40 -91.66 -73.45
N LEU A 476 -92.47 -92.31 -72.99
CA LEU A 476 -93.85 -92.03 -73.38
C LEU A 476 -94.64 -91.16 -72.38
N LYS A 477 -93.97 -90.53 -71.38
CA LYS A 477 -94.60 -89.62 -70.39
C LYS A 477 -94.34 -88.13 -70.57
N HIS A 478 -94.56 -87.68 -71.81
CA HIS A 478 -95.43 -86.53 -72.07
C HIS A 478 -94.91 -85.15 -71.60
N SER A 479 -93.94 -84.51 -72.26
CA SER A 479 -94.08 -83.86 -73.58
C SER A 479 -95.21 -82.81 -73.74
N SER A 480 -95.94 -82.45 -72.67
CA SER A 480 -97.04 -81.47 -72.73
C SER A 480 -97.09 -80.53 -71.52
N ASN A 481 -97.52 -79.28 -71.74
CA ASN A 481 -97.59 -78.13 -70.80
C ASN A 481 -96.27 -77.37 -70.51
N ILE A 482 -95.60 -76.75 -71.49
CA ILE A 482 -95.93 -75.44 -72.12
C ILE A 482 -95.65 -74.21 -71.21
N GLN A 483 -94.45 -73.64 -71.33
CA GLN A 483 -94.25 -72.41 -72.15
C GLN A 483 -95.18 -71.20 -71.86
N ASN A 484 -95.41 -70.81 -70.59
CA ASN A 484 -96.48 -69.83 -70.27
C ASN A 484 -96.18 -68.74 -69.21
N SER A 485 -94.92 -68.33 -68.98
CA SER A 485 -94.60 -67.38 -67.87
C SER A 485 -93.47 -66.35 -68.06
N LYS A 486 -92.86 -66.18 -69.25
CA LYS A 486 -91.66 -65.31 -69.43
C LYS A 486 -91.73 -64.30 -70.59
N PHE A 487 -92.92 -63.80 -70.93
CA PHE A 487 -93.11 -62.83 -72.02
C PHE A 487 -94.09 -61.68 -71.69
N LYS A 488 -94.26 -61.32 -70.40
CA LYS A 488 -95.31 -60.37 -69.98
C LYS A 488 -94.80 -59.00 -69.47
N ASP A 489 -93.65 -58.95 -68.80
CA ASP A 489 -93.37 -57.83 -67.88
C ASP A 489 -92.57 -56.65 -68.50
N GLU A 490 -92.06 -56.78 -69.72
CA GLU A 490 -91.35 -55.69 -70.43
C GLU A 490 -92.25 -54.84 -71.34
N LYS A 491 -93.55 -55.15 -71.42
CA LYS A 491 -94.50 -54.48 -72.33
C LYS A 491 -95.02 -53.14 -71.81
N ASP A 492 -95.21 -53.02 -70.51
CA ASP A 492 -96.08 -52.00 -69.92
C ASP A 492 -95.35 -50.67 -69.60
N LYS A 493 -94.03 -50.61 -69.77
CA LYS A 493 -93.20 -49.46 -69.36
C LYS A 493 -93.04 -48.32 -70.38
N LEU A 494 -93.60 -48.48 -71.60
CA LEU A 494 -93.48 -47.50 -72.69
C LEU A 494 -94.82 -47.19 -73.39
N PHE A 495 -95.96 -47.46 -72.72
CA PHE A 495 -97.30 -47.16 -73.24
C PHE A 495 -97.93 -45.85 -72.72
N ARG A 496 -97.05 -44.85 -72.53
CA ARG A 496 -97.25 -43.42 -72.81
C ARG A 496 -97.95 -42.58 -71.74
N ASP A 497 -97.12 -41.80 -71.06
CA ASP A 497 -97.38 -40.45 -70.56
C ASP A 497 -97.63 -39.45 -71.73
N LEU A 498 -98.47 -39.84 -72.70
CA LEU A 498 -98.69 -39.12 -73.96
C LEU A 498 -100.14 -39.29 -74.46
N SER A 499 -101.06 -39.46 -73.50
CA SER A 499 -102.51 -39.32 -73.67
C SER A 499 -103.07 -38.23 -72.73
N GLU A 500 -102.27 -37.20 -72.45
CA GLU A 500 -102.79 -35.92 -71.97
C GLU A 500 -103.81 -35.31 -72.97
N LEU A 501 -104.49 -34.24 -72.55
CA LEU A 501 -105.07 -33.25 -73.46
C LEU A 501 -106.23 -33.69 -74.41
N LYS A 502 -107.26 -34.42 -73.93
CA LYS A 502 -108.54 -34.47 -74.71
C LYS A 502 -109.93 -34.52 -74.04
N THR A 503 -110.08 -34.36 -72.72
CA THR A 503 -111.31 -33.87 -72.03
C THR A 503 -110.93 -33.60 -70.57
N LEU A 504 -111.14 -32.47 -69.90
CA LEU A 504 -112.08 -31.33 -70.02
C LEU A 504 -113.57 -31.62 -69.77
N LEU A 505 -114.02 -31.05 -68.64
CA LEU A 505 -115.34 -30.49 -68.33
C LEU A 505 -116.42 -31.38 -67.67
N LYS A 506 -116.51 -31.28 -66.33
CA LYS A 506 -117.76 -30.91 -65.61
C LYS A 506 -117.56 -30.60 -64.10
N LEU A 507 -117.50 -29.29 -63.79
CA LEU A 507 -117.89 -28.66 -62.51
C LEU A 507 -117.06 -29.07 -61.25
N GLU A 508 -117.08 -28.37 -60.09
CA GLU A 508 -117.87 -27.21 -59.60
C GLU A 508 -116.96 -26.04 -59.10
N LEU A 509 -117.54 -24.84 -58.94
CA LEU A 509 -116.80 -23.56 -58.81
C LEU A 509 -117.14 -22.76 -57.52
N ILE A 510 -117.49 -23.42 -56.40
CA ILE A 510 -118.10 -22.73 -55.24
C ILE A 510 -117.20 -22.68 -53.99
N ASP A 511 -116.34 -23.66 -53.72
CA ASP A 511 -115.56 -23.68 -52.46
C ASP A 511 -114.29 -22.82 -52.48
N GLY A 512 -113.72 -22.50 -53.64
CA GLY A 512 -112.49 -21.70 -53.75
C GLY A 512 -112.62 -20.31 -53.10
N LEU A 513 -113.68 -19.58 -53.44
CA LEU A 513 -113.89 -18.20 -52.97
C LEU A 513 -114.12 -18.07 -51.45
N ARG A 514 -114.41 -19.17 -50.75
CA ARG A 514 -114.46 -19.19 -49.27
C ARG A 514 -113.08 -19.40 -48.65
N LYS A 515 -112.20 -20.14 -49.32
CA LYS A 515 -110.82 -20.36 -48.90
C LYS A 515 -109.98 -19.10 -49.07
N ASP A 516 -110.02 -18.49 -50.25
CA ASP A 516 -109.21 -17.31 -50.59
C ASP A 516 -109.45 -16.12 -49.63
N LEU A 517 -110.69 -15.93 -49.17
CA LEU A 517 -111.08 -14.89 -48.21
C LEU A 517 -110.57 -15.17 -46.78
N MET A 518 -110.39 -16.45 -46.43
CA MET A 518 -109.84 -16.87 -45.14
C MET A 518 -108.31 -16.78 -45.14
N ASP A 519 -107.66 -17.22 -46.22
CA ASP A 519 -106.21 -17.13 -46.41
C ASP A 519 -105.76 -15.66 -46.54
N SER A 520 -106.53 -14.79 -47.21
CA SER A 520 -106.26 -13.33 -47.27
C SER A 520 -106.27 -12.67 -45.89
N ARG A 521 -107.16 -13.09 -44.99
CA ARG A 521 -107.18 -12.60 -43.59
C ARG A 521 -105.97 -13.09 -42.80
N LYS A 522 -105.54 -14.34 -43.03
CA LYS A 522 -104.37 -14.94 -42.38
C LYS A 522 -103.07 -14.23 -42.79
N GLN A 523 -102.89 -13.97 -44.08
CA GLN A 523 -101.75 -13.21 -44.61
C GLN A 523 -101.69 -11.79 -44.03
N LEU A 524 -102.83 -11.10 -43.89
CA LEU A 524 -102.87 -9.78 -43.24
C LEU A 524 -102.40 -9.81 -41.77
N THR A 525 -102.75 -10.86 -41.01
CA THR A 525 -102.23 -11.03 -39.65
C THR A 525 -100.75 -11.41 -39.62
N GLU A 526 -100.28 -12.25 -40.55
CA GLU A 526 -98.87 -12.66 -40.64
C GLU A 526 -97.97 -11.46 -40.99
N VAL A 527 -98.34 -10.65 -41.98
CA VAL A 527 -97.65 -9.39 -42.34
C VAL A 527 -97.63 -8.39 -41.17
N SER A 528 -98.66 -8.37 -40.32
CA SER A 528 -98.68 -7.50 -39.13
C SER A 528 -97.67 -7.93 -38.05
N LEU A 529 -97.43 -9.24 -37.93
CA LEU A 529 -96.44 -9.81 -37.00
C LEU A 529 -95.02 -9.62 -37.55
N GLU A 530 -94.80 -9.87 -38.84
CA GLU A 530 -93.53 -9.55 -39.53
C GLU A 530 -93.17 -8.07 -39.40
N ARG A 531 -94.15 -7.15 -39.55
CA ARG A 531 -93.90 -5.72 -39.36
C ARG A 531 -93.45 -5.37 -37.93
N SER A 532 -93.85 -6.15 -36.93
CA SER A 532 -93.37 -6.00 -35.55
C SER A 532 -91.96 -6.57 -35.33
N SER A 533 -91.63 -7.72 -35.94
CA SER A 533 -90.26 -8.30 -35.85
C SER A 533 -89.24 -7.49 -36.66
N PHE A 534 -89.64 -6.88 -37.78
CA PHE A 534 -88.85 -5.87 -38.49
C PHE A 534 -88.64 -4.59 -37.65
N ALA A 535 -89.63 -4.15 -36.88
CA ALA A 535 -89.46 -3.03 -35.96
C ALA A 535 -88.49 -3.37 -34.81
N GLU A 536 -88.57 -4.57 -34.25
CA GLU A 536 -87.70 -5.01 -33.16
C GLU A 536 -86.26 -5.30 -33.62
N THR A 537 -86.07 -5.87 -34.80
CA THR A 537 -84.73 -6.02 -35.41
C THR A 537 -84.15 -4.66 -35.81
N SER A 538 -84.95 -3.72 -36.32
CA SER A 538 -84.52 -2.33 -36.55
C SER A 538 -84.11 -1.61 -35.24
N LYS A 539 -84.80 -1.89 -34.13
CA LYS A 539 -84.41 -1.39 -32.80
C LYS A 539 -83.07 -1.99 -32.34
N LYS A 540 -82.89 -3.32 -32.45
CA LYS A 540 -81.63 -4.00 -32.13
C LYS A 540 -80.47 -3.51 -32.99
N LEU A 541 -80.69 -3.24 -34.28
CA LEU A 541 -79.67 -2.64 -35.17
C LEU A 541 -79.28 -1.22 -34.73
N LYS A 542 -80.22 -0.39 -34.26
CA LYS A 542 -79.92 0.94 -33.69
C LYS A 542 -79.19 0.86 -32.35
N GLU A 543 -79.53 -0.11 -31.51
CA GLU A 543 -78.84 -0.36 -30.23
C GLU A 543 -77.40 -0.85 -30.48
N ASN A 544 -77.20 -1.77 -31.42
CA ASN A 544 -75.87 -2.24 -31.85
C ASN A 544 -75.05 -1.12 -32.50
N LEU A 545 -75.64 -0.27 -33.35
CA LEU A 545 -74.96 0.90 -33.92
C LEU A 545 -74.50 1.85 -32.82
N LYS A 546 -75.35 2.14 -31.82
CA LYS A 546 -74.98 2.99 -30.68
C LYS A 546 -73.86 2.39 -29.82
N GLN A 547 -73.83 1.06 -29.68
CA GLN A 547 -72.70 0.37 -29.01
C GLN A 547 -71.41 0.46 -29.83
N LEU A 548 -71.48 0.29 -31.15
CA LEU A 548 -70.34 0.46 -32.05
C LEU A 548 -69.84 1.92 -32.07
N GLU A 549 -70.73 2.91 -32.01
CA GLU A 549 -70.37 4.33 -31.87
C GLU A 549 -69.65 4.61 -30.53
N SER A 550 -70.10 4.02 -29.42
CA SER A 550 -69.40 4.09 -28.11
C SER A 550 -67.99 3.50 -28.23
N TYR A 551 -67.89 2.27 -28.76
CA TYR A 551 -66.63 1.55 -28.92
C TYR A 551 -65.66 2.27 -29.88
N ILE A 552 -66.15 2.89 -30.95
CA ILE A 552 -65.35 3.74 -31.85
C ILE A 552 -64.81 4.97 -31.12
N ASN A 553 -65.58 5.58 -30.22
CA ASN A 553 -65.11 6.74 -29.45
C ASN A 553 -64.14 6.34 -28.33
N GLU A 554 -64.37 5.19 -27.67
CA GLU A 554 -63.41 4.59 -26.74
C GLU A 554 -62.08 4.25 -27.43
N LEU A 555 -62.12 3.70 -28.66
CA LEU A 555 -60.91 3.46 -29.47
C LEU A 555 -60.22 4.76 -29.89
N LYS A 556 -60.94 5.82 -30.25
CA LYS A 556 -60.35 7.13 -30.54
C LYS A 556 -59.62 7.70 -29.33
N ASN A 557 -60.26 7.69 -28.16
CA ASN A 557 -59.65 8.19 -26.91
C ASN A 557 -58.38 7.39 -26.58
N ASN A 558 -58.44 6.07 -26.65
CA ASN A 558 -57.26 5.21 -26.46
C ASN A 558 -56.14 5.48 -27.49
N ILE A 559 -56.47 5.79 -28.75
CA ILE A 559 -55.49 6.18 -29.78
C ILE A 559 -54.87 7.54 -29.44
N GLU A 560 -55.67 8.51 -28.99
CA GLU A 560 -55.20 9.85 -28.64
C GLU A 560 -54.31 9.85 -27.38
N ASP A 561 -54.66 9.06 -26.36
CA ASP A 561 -53.82 8.82 -25.18
C ASP A 561 -52.49 8.15 -25.56
N ASN A 562 -52.51 7.15 -26.46
CA ASN A 562 -51.27 6.53 -26.95
C ASN A 562 -50.42 7.50 -27.78
N ILE A 563 -51.03 8.35 -28.61
CA ILE A 563 -50.34 9.43 -29.35
C ILE A 563 -49.69 10.42 -28.38
N ASN A 564 -50.38 10.82 -27.31
CA ASN A 564 -49.84 11.71 -26.30
C ASN A 564 -48.70 11.05 -25.50
N LYS A 565 -48.83 9.75 -25.20
CA LYS A 565 -47.75 8.95 -24.59
C LYS A 565 -46.51 8.85 -25.48
N ILE A 566 -46.69 8.64 -26.79
CA ILE A 566 -45.60 8.66 -27.78
C ILE A 566 -44.88 10.01 -27.78
N LYS A 567 -45.60 11.15 -27.82
CA LYS A 567 -45.00 12.50 -27.73
C LYS A 567 -44.15 12.67 -26.45
N THR A 568 -44.63 12.20 -25.29
CA THR A 568 -43.84 12.27 -24.04
C THR A 568 -42.58 11.40 -24.08
N LEU A 569 -42.63 10.25 -24.77
CA LEU A 569 -41.47 9.38 -24.96
C LEU A 569 -40.47 9.98 -25.97
N GLU A 570 -40.92 10.69 -27.01
CA GLU A 570 -40.04 11.43 -27.92
C GLU A 570 -39.33 12.60 -27.22
N ILE A 571 -40.03 13.35 -26.36
CA ILE A 571 -39.42 14.39 -25.53
C ILE A 571 -38.37 13.79 -24.58
N SER A 572 -38.71 12.70 -23.88
CA SER A 572 -37.78 11.97 -23.01
C SER A 572 -36.55 11.47 -23.76
N LYS A 573 -36.74 10.85 -24.94
CA LYS A 573 -35.66 10.41 -25.82
C LYS A 573 -34.76 11.57 -26.24
N ASN A 574 -35.33 12.71 -26.64
CA ASN A 574 -34.56 13.87 -27.07
C ASN A 574 -33.72 14.46 -25.92
N ASN A 575 -34.26 14.48 -24.69
CA ASN A 575 -33.50 14.87 -23.51
C ASN A 575 -32.33 13.90 -23.25
N ILE A 576 -32.57 12.59 -23.30
CA ILE A 576 -31.53 11.56 -23.14
C ILE A 576 -30.46 11.66 -24.24
N CYS A 577 -30.83 11.99 -25.49
CA CYS A 577 -29.85 12.27 -26.55
C CYS A 577 -29.00 13.51 -26.24
N GLN A 578 -29.59 14.59 -25.72
CA GLN A 578 -28.85 15.80 -25.32
C GLN A 578 -27.92 15.53 -24.13
N GLU A 579 -28.37 14.77 -23.12
CA GLU A 579 -27.52 14.35 -22.00
C GLU A 579 -26.33 13.53 -22.50
N ASN A 580 -26.55 12.53 -23.37
CA ASN A 580 -25.47 11.76 -24.00
C ASN A 580 -24.49 12.67 -24.76
N ASP A 581 -24.97 13.63 -25.56
CA ASP A 581 -24.11 14.59 -26.28
C ASP A 581 -23.30 15.50 -25.34
N THR A 582 -23.78 15.78 -24.12
CA THR A 582 -23.00 16.53 -23.11
C THR A 582 -21.98 15.64 -22.39
N LEU A 583 -22.35 14.41 -22.03
CA LEU A 583 -21.44 13.44 -21.42
C LEU A 583 -20.30 13.08 -22.38
N LEU A 584 -20.60 12.87 -23.66
CA LEU A 584 -19.61 12.53 -24.69
C LEU A 584 -18.64 13.69 -25.01
N LYS A 585 -19.02 14.95 -24.71
CA LYS A 585 -18.08 16.10 -24.68
C LYS A 585 -17.22 16.08 -23.43
N SER A 586 -17.83 15.92 -22.25
CA SER A 586 -17.11 15.88 -20.96
C SER A 586 -16.05 14.77 -20.91
N VAL A 587 -16.37 13.58 -21.45
CA VAL A 587 -15.40 12.47 -21.57
C VAL A 587 -14.21 12.86 -22.46
N LYS A 588 -14.43 13.52 -23.60
CA LYS A 588 -13.35 13.98 -24.50
C LYS A 588 -12.49 15.08 -23.87
N GLU A 589 -13.08 15.93 -23.05
CA GLU A 589 -12.35 16.94 -22.28
C GLU A 589 -11.48 16.28 -21.20
N GLN A 590 -12.01 15.29 -20.48
CA GLN A 590 -11.25 14.46 -19.53
C GLN A 590 -10.14 13.63 -20.20
N GLU A 591 -10.37 13.08 -21.40
CA GLU A 591 -9.33 12.40 -22.19
C GLU A 591 -8.19 13.37 -22.56
N LEU A 592 -8.51 14.59 -22.99
CA LEU A 592 -7.52 15.62 -23.30
C LEU A 592 -6.75 16.10 -22.05
N GLU A 593 -7.40 16.18 -20.88
CA GLU A 593 -6.72 16.48 -19.62
C GLU A 593 -5.85 15.33 -19.13
N ALA A 594 -6.30 14.07 -19.25
CA ALA A 594 -5.50 12.89 -18.94
C ALA A 594 -4.25 12.80 -19.83
N ILE A 595 -4.35 13.16 -21.12
CA ILE A 595 -3.20 13.24 -22.03
C ILE A 595 -2.21 14.33 -21.58
N LYS A 596 -2.69 15.53 -21.20
CA LYS A 596 -1.82 16.61 -20.68
C LYS A 596 -1.15 16.23 -19.36
N ALA A 597 -1.90 15.62 -18.43
CA ALA A 597 -1.37 15.12 -17.17
C ALA A 597 -0.26 14.09 -17.42
N LYS A 598 -0.49 13.15 -18.35
CA LYS A 598 0.49 12.13 -18.74
C LYS A 598 1.77 12.72 -19.36
N THR A 599 1.67 13.74 -20.22
CA THR A 599 2.88 14.38 -20.80
C THR A 599 3.64 15.22 -19.77
N SER A 600 2.95 15.91 -18.85
CA SER A 600 3.62 16.59 -17.74
C SER A 600 4.30 15.60 -16.78
N LEU A 601 3.69 14.44 -16.53
CA LEU A 601 4.26 13.38 -15.68
C LEU A 601 5.51 12.76 -16.31
N THR A 602 5.53 12.52 -17.64
CA THR A 602 6.76 12.07 -18.32
C THR A 602 7.87 13.12 -18.27
N HIS A 603 7.54 14.41 -18.36
CA HIS A 603 8.55 15.48 -18.26
C HIS A 603 9.16 15.55 -16.85
N ILE A 604 8.32 15.48 -15.81
CA ILE A 604 8.75 15.42 -14.40
C ILE A 604 9.57 14.14 -14.13
N GLN A 605 9.28 13.02 -14.78
CA GLN A 605 10.11 11.80 -14.71
C GLN A 605 11.50 12.02 -15.33
N GLU A 606 11.61 12.65 -16.50
CA GLU A 606 12.91 12.99 -17.11
C GLU A 606 13.74 13.96 -16.26
N GLU A 607 13.10 14.94 -15.61
CA GLU A 607 13.80 15.84 -14.69
C GLU A 607 14.27 15.12 -13.41
N ASN A 608 13.45 14.22 -12.86
CA ASN A 608 13.85 13.38 -11.73
C ASN A 608 15.02 12.46 -12.08
N GLU A 609 15.07 11.87 -13.28
CA GLU A 609 16.24 11.10 -13.74
C GLU A 609 17.52 11.96 -13.79
N LYS A 610 17.44 13.17 -14.35
CA LYS A 610 18.57 14.12 -14.38
C LYS A 610 19.04 14.50 -12.97
N LEU A 611 18.10 14.74 -12.05
CA LEU A 611 18.40 15.07 -10.65
C LEU A 611 19.01 13.89 -9.87
N LYS A 612 18.53 12.64 -10.07
CA LYS A 612 19.14 11.43 -9.51
C LYS A 612 20.59 11.26 -9.96
N ASN A 613 20.86 11.45 -11.25
CA ASN A 613 22.21 11.30 -11.79
C ASN A 613 23.16 12.34 -11.20
N SER A 614 22.74 13.61 -11.10
CA SER A 614 23.55 14.65 -10.43
C SER A 614 23.69 14.44 -8.92
N LEU A 615 22.73 13.78 -8.26
CA LEU A 615 22.86 13.37 -6.86
C LEU A 615 23.91 12.25 -6.71
N ALA A 616 23.87 11.23 -7.57
CA ALA A 616 24.83 10.13 -7.56
C ALA A 616 26.27 10.60 -7.82
N GLU A 617 26.47 11.55 -8.75
CA GLU A 617 27.76 12.22 -8.96
C GLU A 617 28.25 12.94 -7.69
N LYS A 618 27.37 13.66 -7.00
CA LYS A 618 27.70 14.35 -5.74
C LYS A 618 28.01 13.38 -4.59
N GLU A 619 27.30 12.26 -4.50
CA GLU A 619 27.61 11.22 -3.52
C GLU A 619 28.96 10.55 -3.78
N VAL A 620 29.38 10.38 -5.04
CA VAL A 620 30.74 9.93 -5.38
C VAL A 620 31.76 10.94 -4.92
N LEU A 621 31.58 12.22 -5.27
CA LEU A 621 32.48 13.30 -4.85
C LEU A 621 32.56 13.44 -3.32
N GLU A 622 31.43 13.30 -2.61
CA GLU A 622 31.40 13.34 -1.15
C GLU A 622 32.13 12.14 -0.54
N ARG A 623 31.99 10.93 -1.12
CA ARG A 623 32.75 9.74 -0.68
C ARG A 623 34.25 9.91 -0.89
N GLU A 624 34.68 10.51 -2.00
CA GLU A 624 36.09 10.84 -2.24
C GLU A 624 36.62 11.90 -1.26
N LEU A 625 35.86 12.96 -1.01
CA LEU A 625 36.22 14.01 -0.04
C LEU A 625 36.27 13.47 1.40
N ARG A 626 35.35 12.59 1.79
CA ARG A 626 35.37 11.90 3.10
C ARG A 626 36.60 10.99 3.24
N LEU A 627 36.95 10.22 2.21
CA LEU A 627 38.17 9.41 2.20
C LEU A 627 39.43 10.27 2.33
N ARG A 628 39.50 11.39 1.58
CA ARG A 628 40.63 12.32 1.64
C ARG A 628 40.72 13.03 3.00
N LEU A 629 39.59 13.39 3.61
CA LEU A 629 39.56 13.95 4.96
C LEU A 629 40.08 12.92 5.98
N ASN A 630 39.69 11.65 5.86
CA ASN A 630 40.20 10.59 6.74
C ASN A 630 41.72 10.42 6.64
N THR A 631 42.30 10.43 5.42
CA THR A 631 43.76 10.36 5.26
C THR A 631 44.46 11.59 5.84
N GLU A 632 43.89 12.79 5.69
CA GLU A 632 44.40 14.03 6.29
C GLU A 632 44.29 14.03 7.82
N THR A 633 43.31 13.34 8.42
CA THR A 633 43.25 13.14 9.88
C THR A 633 44.27 12.10 10.35
N GLU A 634 44.47 10.99 9.63
CA GLU A 634 45.51 10.01 9.97
C GLU A 634 46.91 10.62 9.91
N GLU A 635 47.19 11.48 8.92
CA GLU A 635 48.48 12.18 8.85
C GLU A 635 48.64 13.22 9.95
N ARG A 636 47.58 13.96 10.32
CA ARG A 636 47.60 14.84 11.50
C ARG A 636 47.87 14.06 12.79
N ASP A 637 47.25 12.91 13.00
CA ASP A 637 47.47 12.09 14.20
C ASP A 637 48.89 11.51 14.24
N ARG A 638 49.44 11.06 13.10
CA ARG A 638 50.85 10.66 12.97
C ARG A 638 51.80 11.81 13.32
N LEU A 639 51.54 13.02 12.81
CA LEU A 639 52.34 14.22 13.13
C LEU A 639 52.19 14.64 14.60
N ALA A 640 51.00 14.54 15.19
CA ALA A 640 50.76 14.81 16.60
C ALA A 640 51.53 13.83 17.50
N HIS A 641 51.55 12.53 17.16
CA HIS A 641 52.36 11.53 17.87
C HIS A 641 53.87 11.81 17.74
N GLN A 642 54.36 12.22 16.57
CA GLN A 642 55.76 12.63 16.37
C GLN A 642 56.10 13.88 17.18
N LEU A 643 55.21 14.87 17.24
CA LEU A 643 55.38 16.08 18.03
C LEU A 643 55.42 15.77 19.53
N ILE A 644 54.50 14.95 20.04
CA ILE A 644 54.50 14.50 21.44
C ILE A 644 55.81 13.76 21.80
N HIS A 645 56.31 12.91 20.89
CA HIS A 645 57.59 12.24 21.07
C HIS A 645 58.78 13.24 21.12
N ALA A 646 58.82 14.21 20.21
CA ALA A 646 59.85 15.26 20.20
C ALA A 646 59.77 16.15 21.45
N THR A 647 58.57 16.56 21.88
CA THR A 647 58.35 17.31 23.13
C THR A 647 58.87 16.51 24.33
N LYS A 648 58.61 15.20 24.39
CA LYS A 648 59.15 14.36 25.47
C LYS A 648 60.68 14.36 25.46
N GLN A 649 61.31 14.17 24.30
CA GLN A 649 62.78 14.22 24.17
C GLN A 649 63.35 15.57 24.61
N ILE A 650 62.67 16.68 24.31
CA ILE A 650 63.04 18.02 24.81
C ILE A 650 62.93 18.06 26.34
N THR A 651 61.83 17.61 26.95
CA THR A 651 61.68 17.63 28.41
C THR A 651 62.67 16.71 29.15
N ASP A 652 63.07 15.59 28.54
CA ASP A 652 64.08 14.68 29.08
C ASP A 652 65.48 15.35 29.01
N LEU A 653 65.80 16.06 27.91
CA LEU A 653 67.02 16.86 27.77
C LEU A 653 67.06 18.09 28.70
N GLU A 654 65.93 18.75 28.93
CA GLU A 654 65.82 19.86 29.89
C GLU A 654 66.04 19.39 31.33
N GLN A 655 65.55 18.20 31.69
CA GLN A 655 65.83 17.57 32.98
C GLN A 655 67.33 17.28 33.13
N LEU A 656 67.98 16.71 32.12
CA LEU A 656 69.44 16.47 32.11
C LEU A 656 70.26 17.77 32.15
N LEU A 657 69.80 18.83 31.49
CA LEU A 657 70.42 20.16 31.58
C LEU A 657 70.27 20.76 32.99
N ASN A 658 69.15 20.50 33.67
CA ASN A 658 68.91 21.01 35.02
C ASN A 658 69.65 20.19 36.10
N THR A 659 69.84 18.87 35.95
CA THR A 659 70.70 18.09 36.86
C THR A 659 72.17 18.50 36.72
N THR A 660 72.69 18.60 35.49
CA THR A 660 74.08 19.04 35.25
C THR A 660 74.33 20.48 35.72
N ARG A 661 73.35 21.40 35.60
CA ARG A 661 73.40 22.73 36.23
C ARG A 661 73.48 22.67 37.76
N GLN A 662 72.70 21.79 38.40
CA GLN A 662 72.77 21.60 39.86
C GLN A 662 74.11 21.01 40.31
N GLU A 663 74.67 20.06 39.55
CA GLU A 663 75.98 19.47 39.80
C GLU A 663 77.10 20.50 39.64
N LEU A 664 77.07 21.32 38.59
CA LEU A 664 77.98 22.45 38.43
C LEU A 664 77.87 23.44 39.60
N HIS A 665 76.65 23.77 40.04
CA HIS A 665 76.45 24.64 41.20
C HIS A 665 77.03 24.03 42.49
N ARG A 666 76.85 22.72 42.72
CA ARG A 666 77.46 22.00 43.85
C ARG A 666 78.99 22.03 43.77
N ALA A 667 79.56 21.79 42.58
CA ALA A 667 81.01 21.84 42.35
C ALA A 667 81.59 23.24 42.57
N VAL A 668 80.92 24.30 42.11
CA VAL A 668 81.31 25.70 42.36
C VAL A 668 81.21 26.05 43.85
N CYS A 669 80.17 25.58 44.55
CA CYS A 669 80.05 25.75 46.00
C CYS A 669 81.20 25.05 46.74
N GLN A 670 81.54 23.81 46.35
CA GLN A 670 82.67 23.06 46.92
C GLN A 670 84.00 23.78 46.66
N ALA A 671 84.27 24.19 45.42
CA ALA A 671 85.48 24.94 45.07
C ALA A 671 85.59 26.27 45.84
N ASN A 672 84.49 26.97 46.08
CA ASN A 672 84.47 28.17 46.91
C ASN A 672 84.71 27.86 48.40
N GLN A 673 84.17 26.75 48.93
CA GLN A 673 84.49 26.31 50.31
C GLN A 673 85.97 25.96 50.45
N ASP A 674 86.55 25.23 49.49
CA ASP A 674 87.96 24.84 49.54
C ASP A 674 88.89 26.03 49.31
N ARG A 675 88.54 26.96 48.42
CA ARG A 675 89.23 28.26 48.31
C ARG A 675 89.17 29.04 49.62
N ASN A 676 88.04 29.05 50.32
CA ASN A 676 87.93 29.68 51.63
C ASN A 676 88.74 28.97 52.74
N LYS A 677 89.02 27.67 52.62
CA LYS A 677 89.99 26.96 53.49
C LYS A 677 91.42 27.39 53.17
N TRP A 678 91.78 27.45 51.89
CA TRP A 678 93.10 27.92 51.45
C TRP A 678 93.37 29.37 51.84
N ASN A 679 92.44 30.30 51.58
CA ASN A 679 92.56 31.70 51.99
C ASN A 679 92.77 31.83 53.52
N LYS A 680 92.08 31.01 54.34
CA LYS A 680 92.28 31.00 55.81
C LYS A 680 93.66 30.48 56.22
N PHE A 681 94.17 29.46 55.53
CA PHE A 681 95.52 28.92 55.75
C PHE A 681 96.59 29.94 55.34
N GLU A 682 96.41 30.60 54.19
CA GLU A 682 97.26 31.69 53.70
C GLU A 682 97.28 32.89 54.65
N CYS A 683 96.12 33.36 55.13
CA CYS A 683 96.06 34.39 56.18
C CYS A 683 96.73 33.95 57.49
N GLY A 684 96.64 32.66 57.85
CA GLY A 684 97.34 32.10 59.01
C GLY A 684 98.86 32.16 58.86
N LEU A 685 99.39 31.80 57.69
CA LEU A 685 100.81 31.92 57.36
C LEU A 685 101.27 33.38 57.29
N GLN A 686 100.47 34.28 56.70
CA GLN A 686 100.79 35.71 56.64
C GLN A 686 100.87 36.31 58.05
N ASN A 687 99.93 35.98 58.94
CA ASN A 687 99.98 36.45 60.33
C ASN A 687 101.23 35.93 61.06
N GLN A 688 101.63 34.67 60.84
CA GLN A 688 102.89 34.13 61.40
C GLN A 688 104.14 34.83 60.82
N TYR A 689 104.12 35.18 59.54
CA TYR A 689 105.17 35.96 58.90
C TYR A 689 105.28 37.38 59.50
N ASP A 690 104.16 38.08 59.67
CA ASP A 690 104.16 39.42 60.26
C ASP A 690 104.48 39.39 61.77
N GLU A 691 104.11 38.35 62.52
CA GLU A 691 104.54 38.14 63.90
C GLU A 691 106.05 37.90 64.00
N THR A 692 106.63 37.05 63.14
CA THR A 692 108.08 36.80 63.11
C THR A 692 108.86 38.05 62.72
N ARG A 693 108.39 38.81 61.72
CA ARG A 693 108.94 40.10 61.31
C ARG A 693 108.84 41.17 62.42
N LEU A 694 107.73 41.23 63.15
CA LEU A 694 107.58 42.13 64.30
C LEU A 694 108.52 41.74 65.45
N ASN A 695 108.82 40.44 65.62
CA ASN A 695 109.79 39.98 66.60
C ASN A 695 111.24 40.21 66.15
N GLU A 696 111.53 40.12 64.84
CA GLU A 696 112.80 40.57 64.24
C GLU A 696 113.03 42.07 64.50
N GLN A 697 112.02 42.92 64.27
CA GLN A 697 112.12 44.36 64.59
C GLN A 697 112.42 44.59 66.08
N LYS A 698 111.71 43.94 67.01
CA LYS A 698 112.02 44.03 68.46
C LYS A 698 113.43 43.56 68.82
N LEU A 699 114.01 42.63 68.05
CA LEU A 699 115.40 42.19 68.23
C LEU A 699 116.38 43.21 67.65
N GLN A 700 116.04 43.87 66.54
CA GLN A 700 116.81 44.97 65.96
C GLN A 700 116.80 46.21 66.87
N ASP A 701 115.67 46.56 67.47
CA ASP A 701 115.56 47.64 68.47
C ASP A 701 116.41 47.32 69.72
N LYS A 702 116.37 46.06 70.21
CA LYS A 702 117.25 45.60 71.30
C LYS A 702 118.73 45.66 70.93
N LYS A 703 119.09 45.27 69.71
CA LYS A 703 120.46 45.39 69.19
C LYS A 703 120.89 46.85 69.17
N HIS A 704 120.04 47.76 68.69
CA HIS A 704 120.35 49.19 68.65
C HIS A 704 120.51 49.79 70.06
N ASN A 705 119.63 49.44 71.00
CA ASN A 705 119.77 49.85 72.40
C ASN A 705 121.09 49.33 73.04
N LEU A 706 121.51 48.11 72.71
CA LEU A 706 122.81 47.57 73.15
C LEU A 706 123.99 48.27 72.46
N GLU A 707 123.86 48.68 71.20
CA GLU A 707 124.86 49.50 70.48
C GLU A 707 125.01 50.88 71.12
N ILE A 708 123.92 51.51 71.57
CA ILE A 708 123.95 52.77 72.34
C ILE A 708 124.65 52.53 73.69
N CYS A 709 124.25 51.53 74.47
CA CYS A 709 124.90 51.22 75.75
C CYS A 709 126.41 50.90 75.60
N LEU A 710 126.82 50.27 74.49
CA LEU A 710 128.22 50.05 74.14
C LEU A 710 128.93 51.36 73.78
N ALA A 711 128.29 52.25 73.01
CA ALA A 711 128.82 53.57 72.70
C ALA A 711 129.05 54.39 73.97
N ASP A 712 128.04 54.48 74.86
CA ASP A 712 128.13 55.16 76.16
C ASP A 712 129.25 54.59 77.03
N ALA A 713 129.37 53.26 77.11
CA ALA A 713 130.47 52.60 77.83
C ALA A 713 131.85 52.92 77.21
N THR A 714 131.96 52.98 75.88
CA THR A 714 133.22 53.41 75.23
C THR A 714 133.51 54.89 75.42
N GLN A 715 132.51 55.76 75.55
CA GLN A 715 132.69 57.16 75.91
C GLN A 715 133.19 57.28 77.36
N GLN A 716 132.59 56.57 78.31
CA GLN A 716 133.07 56.53 79.71
C GLN A 716 134.51 56.02 79.79
N ILE A 717 134.90 55.04 78.98
CA ILE A 717 136.29 54.57 78.86
C ILE A 717 137.21 55.67 78.27
N GLN A 718 136.75 56.48 77.33
CA GLN A 718 137.52 57.62 76.81
C GLN A 718 137.65 58.75 77.82
N GLU A 719 136.60 59.07 78.57
CA GLU A 719 136.61 60.05 79.65
C GLU A 719 137.55 59.62 80.79
N LEU A 720 137.51 58.35 81.20
CA LEU A 720 138.45 57.79 82.18
C LEU A 720 139.89 57.79 81.66
N LYS A 721 140.13 57.51 80.37
CA LYS A 721 141.47 57.65 79.76
C LYS A 721 141.95 59.10 79.75
N ALA A 722 141.07 60.07 79.49
CA ALA A 722 141.41 61.49 79.57
C ALA A 722 141.71 61.94 81.01
N GLN A 723 140.96 61.43 82.00
CA GLN A 723 141.24 61.67 83.42
C GLN A 723 142.58 61.05 83.86
N ILE A 724 142.88 59.82 83.42
CA ILE A 724 144.19 59.18 83.65
C ILE A 724 145.30 60.05 83.04
N SER A 725 145.18 60.46 81.77
CA SER A 725 146.18 61.31 81.12
C SER A 725 146.34 62.69 81.80
N TYR A 726 145.26 63.26 82.33
CA TYR A 726 145.34 64.48 83.15
C TYR A 726 146.11 64.25 84.46
N ILE A 727 145.89 63.11 85.13
CA ILE A 727 146.61 62.72 86.35
C ILE A 727 148.09 62.41 86.05
N GLU A 728 148.40 61.75 84.93
CA GLU A 728 149.76 61.50 84.44
C GLU A 728 150.50 62.80 84.17
N ASN A 729 149.87 63.75 83.45
CA ASN A 729 150.44 65.07 83.21
C ASN A 729 150.65 65.86 84.51
N LYS A 730 149.72 65.76 85.47
CA LYS A 730 149.87 66.37 86.81
C LYS A 730 151.02 65.76 87.59
N ASN A 731 151.19 64.44 87.57
CA ASN A 731 152.35 63.76 88.15
C ASN A 731 153.65 64.18 87.47
N GLY A 732 153.66 64.30 86.13
CA GLY A 732 154.82 64.78 85.38
C GLY A 732 155.21 66.23 85.68
N MET A 733 154.27 67.08 86.12
CA MET A 733 154.61 68.41 86.65
C MET A 733 155.12 68.33 88.10
N LEU A 734 154.53 67.48 88.96
CA LEU A 734 155.04 67.25 90.32
C LEU A 734 156.46 66.63 90.32
N GLU A 735 156.80 65.81 89.32
CA GLU A 735 158.18 65.34 89.12
C GLU A 735 159.13 66.46 88.69
N LYS A 736 158.68 67.42 87.86
CA LYS A 736 159.47 68.61 87.50
C LYS A 736 159.68 69.54 88.69
N ASP A 737 158.65 69.75 89.50
CA ASP A 737 158.77 70.51 90.76
C ASP A 737 159.75 69.83 91.73
N LYS A 738 159.72 68.49 91.81
CA LYS A 738 160.68 67.68 92.57
C LYS A 738 162.11 67.81 92.03
N THR A 739 162.34 67.83 90.72
CA THR A 739 163.68 68.06 90.16
C THR A 739 164.16 69.49 90.43
N PHE A 740 163.30 70.50 90.27
CA PHE A 740 163.64 71.90 90.56
C PHE A 740 163.97 72.15 92.05
N LEU A 741 163.25 71.48 92.96
CA LEU A 741 163.60 71.47 94.39
C LEU A 741 164.94 70.78 94.64
N CYS A 742 165.23 69.67 93.94
CA CYS A 742 166.50 68.95 94.04
C CYS A 742 167.70 69.82 93.58
N GLU A 743 167.56 70.52 92.45
CA GLU A 743 168.53 71.51 91.96
C GLU A 743 168.75 72.65 92.97
N LYS A 744 167.67 73.14 93.61
CA LYS A 744 167.79 74.15 94.69
C LYS A 744 168.56 73.63 95.90
N THR A 745 168.39 72.37 96.31
CA THR A 745 169.22 71.77 97.37
C THR A 745 170.68 71.65 96.96
N GLN A 746 170.99 71.17 95.75
CA GLN A 746 172.37 71.11 95.24
C GLN A 746 173.04 72.50 95.19
N LEU A 747 172.29 73.54 94.82
CA LEU A 747 172.78 74.92 94.77
C LEU A 747 172.98 75.54 96.17
N LEU A 748 172.26 75.05 97.19
CA LEU A 748 172.51 75.38 98.60
C LEU A 748 173.74 74.62 99.16
N GLU A 749 173.89 73.34 98.84
CA GLU A 749 175.08 72.54 99.18
C GLU A 749 176.36 73.12 98.56
N ALA A 750 176.28 73.62 97.32
CA ALA A 750 177.38 74.32 96.65
C ALA A 750 177.76 75.64 97.35
N LYS A 751 176.78 76.36 97.94
CA LYS A 751 177.00 77.61 98.70
C LYS A 751 177.55 77.35 100.10
N LEU A 752 177.12 76.28 100.77
CA LEU A 752 177.77 75.81 102.00
C LEU A 752 179.21 75.36 101.72
N SER A 753 179.43 74.64 100.61
CA SER A 753 180.76 74.21 100.17
C SER A 753 181.71 75.37 99.84
N SER A 754 181.21 76.51 99.34
CA SER A 754 182.04 77.69 99.08
C SER A 754 182.35 78.49 100.34
N LEU A 755 181.42 78.59 101.30
CA LEU A 755 181.66 79.19 102.62
C LEU A 755 182.76 78.43 103.39
N CYS A 756 182.72 77.10 103.42
CA CYS A 756 183.77 76.28 104.04
C CYS A 756 185.16 76.52 103.41
N ARG A 757 185.23 76.67 102.08
CA ARG A 757 186.49 76.97 101.37
C ARG A 757 186.98 78.40 101.61
N MET A 758 186.09 79.36 101.84
CA MET A 758 186.46 80.75 102.14
C MET A 758 187.07 80.88 103.54
N LEU A 759 186.52 80.18 104.54
CA LEU A 759 187.06 80.13 105.90
C LEU A 759 188.48 79.51 105.94
N TRP A 760 188.76 78.50 105.10
CA TRP A 760 190.11 77.94 104.94
C TRP A 760 191.12 78.90 104.29
N ARG A 761 190.68 79.97 103.61
CA ARG A 761 191.56 80.87 102.85
C ARG A 761 192.06 82.09 103.65
N ILE A 762 191.53 82.32 104.85
CA ILE A 762 191.81 83.53 105.65
C ILE A 762 192.72 83.25 106.86
N CYS A 763 192.73 82.02 107.40
CA CYS A 763 193.46 81.70 108.64
C CYS A 763 194.89 81.13 108.47
N GLY A 764 195.42 81.03 107.25
CA GLY A 764 196.86 81.04 106.99
C GLY A 764 197.73 79.89 107.55
N ILE A 765 197.14 78.76 107.96
CA ILE A 765 197.87 77.57 108.44
C ILE A 765 197.55 76.39 107.50
N GLN A 766 198.61 75.69 107.06
CA GLN A 766 198.54 74.36 106.46
C GLN A 766 199.24 73.37 107.41
N PRO A 767 199.44 72.12 106.99
CA PRO A 767 200.60 71.30 107.36
C PRO A 767 201.56 71.21 106.14
N ASP A 768 201.86 72.30 105.42
CA ASP A 768 202.72 73.48 105.75
C ASP A 768 204.12 73.45 105.12
N GLY A 769 204.17 73.20 103.80
CA GLY A 769 205.40 73.23 103.02
C GLY A 769 205.29 73.90 101.65
N SER A 770 205.75 75.16 101.54
CA SER A 770 206.37 75.84 100.36
C SER A 770 205.89 77.29 100.16
N ILE A 771 206.76 78.14 99.60
CA ILE A 771 206.76 79.61 99.80
C ILE A 771 207.02 80.38 98.48
N ILE A 772 206.23 81.44 98.25
CA ILE A 772 206.46 82.69 97.46
C ILE A 772 207.22 82.63 96.12
N MET A 773 206.63 83.16 95.02
CA MET A 773 207.15 84.26 94.16
C MET A 773 206.11 84.68 93.05
N PRO A 774 206.20 85.85 92.37
CA PRO A 774 205.08 86.47 91.62
C PRO A 774 205.31 86.80 90.11
N ARG A 775 204.21 87.02 89.32
CA ARG A 775 204.00 88.18 88.38
C ARG A 775 202.74 88.11 87.45
N HIS A 776 202.19 89.31 87.16
CA HIS A 776 201.46 89.80 85.95
C HIS A 776 199.99 89.37 85.58
N ASN A 777 199.15 90.41 85.35
CA ASN A 777 198.26 90.76 84.19
C ASN A 777 197.23 89.72 83.63
N VAL A 778 196.01 90.07 83.15
CA VAL A 778 195.27 91.35 82.95
C VAL A 778 193.72 91.11 82.96
N GLN A 779 192.87 92.15 82.81
CA GLN A 779 191.37 92.15 82.75
C GLN A 779 190.69 90.99 81.96
N GLN A 780 189.51 90.45 82.34
CA GLN A 780 188.12 91.02 82.38
C GLN A 780 187.58 91.51 81.01
N VAL A 781 186.33 91.23 80.59
CA VAL A 781 185.30 90.25 81.01
C VAL A 781 184.24 90.11 79.88
N GLU A 782 183.35 89.10 79.96
CA GLU A 782 182.13 88.89 79.13
C GLU A 782 182.27 88.52 77.63
N CYS A 783 181.32 87.70 77.17
CA CYS A 783 181.22 87.15 75.81
C CYS A 783 179.75 86.95 75.40
N ASN A 784 179.34 87.62 74.32
CA ASN A 784 178.96 87.05 73.01
C ASN A 784 177.94 85.87 72.92
N SER A 785 177.06 85.82 71.90
CA SER A 785 176.92 86.73 70.73
C SER A 785 175.62 86.50 69.94
N ASN A 786 175.04 87.59 69.41
CA ASN A 786 174.24 87.58 68.17
C ASN A 786 175.20 87.60 66.95
N GLU A 787 174.80 87.37 65.70
CA GLU A 787 174.21 88.31 64.73
C GLU A 787 174.25 87.60 63.34
N THR A 788 173.82 88.09 62.17
CA THR A 788 173.97 89.42 61.53
C THR A 788 172.87 89.71 60.50
N GLY A 789 172.89 90.93 59.95
CA GLY A 789 172.25 91.30 58.68
C GLY A 789 173.06 92.41 57.98
N VAL A 790 172.38 93.30 57.24
CA VAL A 790 172.88 94.55 56.61
C VAL A 790 173.45 94.43 55.18
N CYS A 791 173.24 95.49 54.39
CA CYS A 791 173.58 95.67 52.96
C CYS A 791 174.85 96.53 52.77
N ILE A 792 175.35 96.70 51.52
CA ILE A 792 175.76 97.99 50.86
C ILE A 792 176.46 97.74 49.48
N PHE A 793 176.75 98.84 48.79
CA PHE A 793 177.05 99.07 47.36
C PHE A 793 178.44 98.67 46.80
N GLU A 794 178.56 98.85 45.47
CA GLU A 794 179.75 99.25 44.69
C GLU A 794 180.96 98.31 44.53
N ILE A 795 181.00 97.62 43.37
CA ILE A 795 182.16 97.64 42.47
C ILE A 795 181.67 97.93 41.03
N GLU A 796 182.03 99.11 40.53
CA GLU A 796 182.07 99.42 39.09
C GLU A 796 183.31 98.76 38.44
N GLN A 797 183.41 98.49 37.14
CA GLN A 797 182.70 99.12 36.02
C GLN A 797 182.35 98.11 34.89
N ALA A 798 182.35 96.81 35.20
CA ALA A 798 182.01 95.74 34.26
C ALA A 798 180.61 95.13 34.48
N SER A 799 179.95 95.40 35.62
CA SER A 799 178.69 94.72 35.97
C SER A 799 177.42 95.31 35.35
N LEU A 800 177.45 96.53 34.78
CA LEU A 800 176.25 97.18 34.23
C LEU A 800 175.66 96.47 33.01
N GLY A 801 176.47 96.10 32.01
CA GLY A 801 175.98 95.33 30.85
C GLY A 801 175.47 93.95 31.24
N MET A 802 176.17 93.28 32.16
CA MET A 802 175.78 91.98 32.70
C MET A 802 174.47 92.05 33.49
N LYS A 803 174.26 93.12 34.29
CA LYS A 803 173.02 93.37 35.04
C LYS A 803 171.86 93.76 34.12
N ALA A 804 172.09 94.53 33.06
CA ALA A 804 171.06 94.86 32.08
C ALA A 804 170.55 93.59 31.37
N LEU A 805 171.47 92.73 30.91
CA LEU A 805 171.10 91.42 30.34
C LEU A 805 170.45 90.50 31.38
N MET A 806 170.92 90.47 32.63
CA MET A 806 170.30 89.68 33.69
C MET A 806 168.90 90.19 34.08
N HIS A 807 168.64 91.50 34.02
CA HIS A 807 167.29 92.04 34.22
C HIS A 807 166.38 91.64 33.06
N TYR A 808 166.86 91.75 31.81
CA TYR A 808 166.13 91.28 30.63
C TYR A 808 165.86 89.77 30.65
N ILE A 809 166.81 88.96 31.12
CA ILE A 809 166.63 87.51 31.28
C ILE A 809 165.64 87.21 32.40
N ASN A 810 165.76 87.84 33.56
CA ASN A 810 164.80 87.66 34.67
C ASN A 810 163.38 88.16 34.31
N GLU A 811 163.27 89.16 33.43
CA GLU A 811 161.99 89.63 32.87
C GLU A 811 161.45 88.64 31.85
N LEU A 812 162.26 88.12 30.92
CA LEU A 812 161.87 87.08 29.96
C LEU A 812 161.52 85.75 30.65
N GLU A 813 162.22 85.36 31.71
CA GLU A 813 161.90 84.18 32.54
C GLU A 813 160.59 84.38 33.30
N ARG A 814 160.31 85.59 33.82
CA ARG A 814 159.00 85.92 34.38
C ARG A 814 157.91 85.98 33.34
N GLU A 815 158.17 86.51 32.14
CA GLU A 815 157.20 86.48 31.04
C GLU A 815 156.93 85.04 30.60
N GLN A 816 157.95 84.19 30.53
CA GLN A 816 157.80 82.76 30.27
C GLN A 816 157.00 82.06 31.37
N GLU A 817 157.28 82.30 32.65
CA GLU A 817 156.51 81.75 33.77
C GLU A 817 155.06 82.25 33.76
N ILE A 818 154.83 83.54 33.47
CA ILE A 818 153.49 84.13 33.33
C ILE A 818 152.76 83.53 32.12
N LEU A 819 153.43 83.31 30.99
CA LEU A 819 152.87 82.67 29.80
C LEU A 819 152.58 81.19 30.02
N GLN A 820 153.44 80.47 30.74
CA GLN A 820 153.26 79.06 31.08
C GLN A 820 152.15 78.87 32.14
N ASN A 821 152.01 79.79 33.09
CA ASN A 821 150.84 79.85 33.98
C ASN A 821 149.56 80.20 33.21
N LYS A 822 149.59 81.19 32.30
CA LYS A 822 148.45 81.50 31.41
C LYS A 822 148.07 80.26 30.58
N LEU A 823 149.04 79.56 29.98
CA LEU A 823 148.84 78.32 29.24
C LEU A 823 148.18 77.24 30.12
N SER A 824 148.73 76.96 31.32
CA SER A 824 148.15 75.97 32.24
C SER A 824 146.73 76.34 32.68
N THR A 825 146.41 77.64 32.86
CA THR A 825 145.03 78.06 33.15
C THR A 825 144.11 77.96 31.93
N ALA A 826 144.63 78.12 30.71
CA ALA A 826 143.88 77.90 29.47
C ALA A 826 143.61 76.41 29.23
N GLU A 827 144.61 75.54 29.43
CA GLU A 827 144.48 74.08 29.39
C GLU A 827 143.45 73.58 30.41
N LYS A 828 143.50 74.06 31.66
CA LYS A 828 142.51 73.73 32.70
C LYS A 828 141.09 74.20 32.33
N LYS A 829 140.95 75.37 31.71
CA LYS A 829 139.65 75.86 31.19
C LYS A 829 139.17 75.01 30.02
N LEU A 830 140.04 74.62 29.09
CA LEU A 830 139.72 73.78 27.94
C LEU A 830 139.29 72.37 28.39
N LEU A 831 140.03 71.75 29.31
CA LEU A 831 139.68 70.46 29.91
C LEU A 831 138.31 70.53 30.61
N HIS A 832 138.06 71.59 31.37
CA HIS A 832 136.77 71.81 32.02
C HIS A 832 135.63 72.01 31.00
N SER A 833 135.89 72.69 29.88
CA SER A 833 134.93 72.83 28.77
C SER A 833 134.60 71.47 28.16
N ILE A 834 135.61 70.64 27.86
CA ILE A 834 135.44 69.28 27.30
C ILE A 834 134.69 68.37 28.28
N GLU A 835 134.92 68.50 29.58
CA GLU A 835 134.10 67.82 30.60
C GLU A 835 132.65 68.32 30.65
N GLN A 836 132.42 69.63 30.52
CA GLN A 836 131.06 70.17 30.44
C GLN A 836 130.33 69.70 29.18
N GLU A 837 131.00 69.71 28.02
CA GLU A 837 130.47 69.19 26.74
C GLU A 837 130.09 67.71 26.88
N LYS A 838 130.97 66.85 27.40
CA LYS A 838 130.65 65.44 27.65
C LYS A 838 129.49 65.25 28.65
N ARG A 839 129.35 66.13 29.66
CA ARG A 839 128.21 66.12 30.58
C ARG A 839 126.92 66.61 29.92
N ILE A 840 126.98 67.48 28.92
CA ILE A 840 125.84 67.95 28.11
C ILE A 840 125.44 66.86 27.11
N GLU A 841 126.39 66.28 26.38
CA GLU A 841 126.19 65.18 25.44
C GLU A 841 125.52 63.97 26.13
N ASN A 842 126.01 63.56 27.30
CA ASN A 842 125.37 62.51 28.11
C ASN A 842 123.95 62.87 28.58
N LYS A 843 123.60 64.16 28.73
CA LYS A 843 122.22 64.60 28.98
C LYS A 843 121.39 64.55 27.69
N VAL A 844 121.93 64.98 26.56
CA VAL A 844 121.26 64.95 25.25
C VAL A 844 120.90 63.50 24.87
N CYS A 845 121.84 62.54 24.99
CA CYS A 845 121.57 61.13 24.73
C CYS A 845 120.48 60.56 25.65
N LYS A 846 120.45 60.95 26.93
CA LYS A 846 119.37 60.56 27.86
C LYS A 846 118.02 61.20 27.49
N ILE A 847 118.01 62.46 27.07
CA ILE A 847 116.80 63.15 26.60
C ILE A 847 116.28 62.51 25.30
N GLN A 848 117.15 62.14 24.36
CA GLN A 848 116.77 61.40 23.15
C GLN A 848 116.22 60.01 23.48
N SER A 849 116.81 59.28 24.43
CA SER A 849 116.26 58.01 24.91
C SER A 849 114.85 58.17 25.51
N LEU A 850 114.63 59.17 26.37
CA LEU A 850 113.31 59.45 26.94
C LEU A 850 112.30 59.93 25.88
N LEU A 851 112.74 60.73 24.90
CA LEU A 851 111.91 61.15 23.78
C LEU A 851 111.47 59.95 22.92
N ASN A 852 112.38 59.03 22.60
CA ASN A 852 112.05 57.83 21.83
C ASN A 852 111.08 56.91 22.61
N ASN A 853 111.27 56.75 23.92
CA ASN A 853 110.36 55.99 24.77
C ASN A 853 108.96 56.62 24.80
N THR A 854 108.86 57.93 25.03
CA THR A 854 107.56 58.64 25.04
C THR A 854 106.88 58.66 23.67
N GLN A 855 107.64 58.63 22.56
CA GLN A 855 107.08 58.43 21.21
C GLN A 855 106.54 57.00 21.02
N GLN A 856 107.23 55.97 21.51
CA GLN A 856 106.70 54.60 21.48
C GLN A 856 105.45 54.45 22.38
N GLU A 857 105.45 55.05 23.57
CA GLU A 857 104.27 55.10 24.44
C GLU A 857 103.09 55.81 23.76
N LYS A 858 103.34 56.94 23.10
CA LYS A 858 102.33 57.64 22.28
C LYS A 858 101.75 56.71 21.21
N ILE A 859 102.58 56.05 20.40
CA ILE A 859 102.12 55.12 19.35
C ILE A 859 101.34 53.94 19.97
N ASN A 860 101.78 53.42 21.12
CA ASN A 860 101.08 52.38 21.88
C ASN A 860 99.73 52.85 22.47
N ILE A 861 99.55 54.15 22.71
CA ILE A 861 98.27 54.74 23.14
C ILE A 861 97.38 54.99 21.92
N GLU A 862 97.91 55.54 20.83
CA GLU A 862 97.17 55.81 19.58
C GLU A 862 96.64 54.51 18.95
N THR A 863 97.42 53.43 18.96
CA THR A 863 96.97 52.10 18.49
C THR A 863 95.90 51.49 19.40
N LYS A 864 96.05 51.57 20.73
CA LYS A 864 95.00 51.15 21.69
C LYS A 864 93.72 51.99 21.53
N TYR A 865 93.84 53.29 21.27
CA TYR A 865 92.70 54.18 21.02
C TYR A 865 91.98 53.82 19.71
N ALA A 866 92.71 53.58 18.62
CA ALA A 866 92.14 53.10 17.37
C ALA A 866 91.42 51.74 17.54
N GLN A 867 92.01 50.79 18.26
CA GLN A 867 91.36 49.53 18.60
C GLN A 867 90.08 49.72 19.43
N LYS A 868 90.09 50.66 20.39
CA LYS A 868 88.89 51.00 21.19
C LYS A 868 87.81 51.68 20.36
N LEU A 869 88.15 52.55 19.40
CA LEU A 869 87.19 53.13 18.46
C LEU A 869 86.54 52.07 17.55
N ILE A 870 87.31 51.10 17.06
CA ILE A 870 86.78 49.99 16.26
C ILE A 870 85.85 49.12 17.12
N ALA A 871 86.26 48.76 18.34
CA ALA A 871 85.42 48.00 19.26
C ALA A 871 84.12 48.75 19.62
N LEU A 872 84.19 50.07 19.82
CA LEU A 872 83.02 50.91 20.10
C LEU A 872 82.06 50.95 18.90
N LYS A 873 82.55 51.15 17.67
CA LYS A 873 81.72 51.07 16.45
C LYS A 873 81.06 49.71 16.23
N ASN A 874 81.75 48.63 16.60
CA ASN A 874 81.16 47.29 16.55
C ASN A 874 80.01 47.14 17.58
N ILE A 875 80.16 47.72 18.77
CA ILE A 875 79.10 47.76 19.80
C ILE A 875 77.94 48.66 19.34
N GLU A 876 78.20 49.83 18.74
CA GLU A 876 77.16 50.69 18.15
C GLU A 876 76.36 49.96 17.06
N SER A 877 77.04 49.21 16.18
CA SER A 877 76.40 48.38 15.15
C SER A 877 75.50 47.28 15.74
N ILE A 878 75.98 46.57 16.77
CA ILE A 878 75.21 45.54 17.48
C ILE A 878 74.03 46.15 18.26
N LEU A 879 74.19 47.34 18.84
CA LEU A 879 73.09 48.06 19.49
C LEU A 879 72.05 48.53 18.46
N GLN A 880 72.48 48.99 17.27
CA GLN A 880 71.56 49.41 16.22
C GLN A 880 70.73 48.23 15.69
N THR A 881 71.36 47.07 15.40
CA THR A 881 70.59 45.88 14.99
C THR A 881 69.64 45.41 16.09
N LYS A 882 70.02 45.49 17.38
CA LYS A 882 69.11 45.18 18.49
C LYS A 882 67.99 46.21 18.66
N ILE A 883 68.22 47.49 18.37
CA ILE A 883 67.16 48.51 18.31
C ILE A 883 66.16 48.20 17.19
N ASP A 884 66.65 47.76 16.03
CA ASP A 884 65.80 47.42 14.89
C ASP A 884 65.05 46.09 15.07
N GLU A 885 65.65 45.08 15.72
CA GLU A 885 64.94 43.89 16.22
C GLU A 885 63.85 44.26 17.24
N ILE A 886 64.13 45.18 18.18
CA ILE A 886 63.12 45.64 19.14
C ILE A 886 61.98 46.39 18.43
N ARG A 887 62.27 47.15 17.37
CA ARG A 887 61.25 47.82 16.54
C ARG A 887 60.36 46.84 15.80
N THR A 888 60.92 45.81 15.15
CA THR A 888 60.11 44.79 14.46
C THR A 888 59.30 43.95 15.45
N LEU A 889 59.86 43.58 16.61
CA LEU A 889 59.11 42.90 17.67
C LEU A 889 57.97 43.76 18.23
N HIS A 890 58.11 45.09 18.33
CA HIS A 890 57.00 45.97 18.68
C HIS A 890 55.94 46.07 17.56
N GLY A 891 56.34 46.07 16.29
CA GLY A 891 55.42 46.00 15.16
C GLY A 891 54.56 44.73 15.23
N ASN A 892 55.22 43.56 15.26
CA ASN A 892 54.58 42.25 15.37
C ASN A 892 53.69 42.15 16.62
N LYS A 893 54.11 42.72 17.76
CA LYS A 893 53.29 42.79 18.98
C LYS A 893 52.00 43.58 18.75
N ASN A 894 52.09 44.76 18.14
CA ASN A 894 50.93 45.62 17.89
C ASN A 894 49.96 44.97 16.88
N GLU A 895 50.49 44.28 15.87
CA GLU A 895 49.69 43.49 14.92
C GLU A 895 48.96 42.32 15.61
N LEU A 896 49.64 41.61 16.52
CA LEU A 896 49.03 40.55 17.33
C LEU A 896 47.99 41.10 18.34
N GLU A 897 48.23 42.27 18.94
CA GLU A 897 47.24 42.94 19.81
C GLU A 897 46.01 43.41 19.02
N TYR A 898 46.18 43.88 17.79
CA TYR A 898 45.07 44.21 16.88
C TYR A 898 44.28 42.96 16.48
N ALA A 899 44.96 41.91 15.99
CA ALA A 899 44.31 40.66 15.60
C ALA A 899 43.60 39.97 16.78
N TYR A 900 44.17 40.03 17.99
CA TYR A 900 43.52 39.56 19.22
C TYR A 900 42.27 40.39 19.56
N HIS A 901 42.31 41.71 19.37
CA HIS A 901 41.15 42.56 19.58
C HIS A 901 40.02 42.23 18.59
N GLU A 902 40.35 42.06 17.30
CA GLU A 902 39.41 41.69 16.24
C GLU A 902 38.77 40.32 16.49
N LEU A 903 39.58 39.29 16.81
CA LEU A 903 39.09 37.97 17.22
C LEU A 903 38.22 38.01 18.48
N ASN A 904 38.49 38.93 19.42
CA ASN A 904 37.68 39.07 20.64
C ASN A 904 36.34 39.79 20.37
N LEU A 905 36.29 40.68 19.37
CA LEU A 905 35.03 41.26 18.87
C LEU A 905 34.20 40.22 18.12
N GLU A 906 34.82 39.40 17.26
CA GLU A 906 34.16 38.30 16.56
C GLU A 906 33.64 37.24 17.55
N LYS A 907 34.47 36.83 18.52
CA LYS A 907 34.06 35.95 19.63
C LYS A 907 32.84 36.51 20.36
N LYS A 908 32.84 37.81 20.69
CA LYS A 908 31.68 38.43 21.34
C LYS A 908 30.44 38.40 20.44
N HIS A 909 30.58 38.67 19.15
CA HIS A 909 29.47 38.60 18.20
C HIS A 909 28.87 37.17 18.14
N CYS A 910 29.73 36.15 18.14
CA CYS A 910 29.30 34.75 18.26
C CYS A 910 28.63 34.43 19.61
N GLU A 911 29.11 35.00 20.73
CA GLU A 911 28.45 34.87 22.04
C GLU A 911 27.06 35.54 22.06
N ASP A 912 26.92 36.72 21.47
CA ASP A 912 25.65 37.45 21.31
C ASP A 912 24.67 36.68 20.39
N HIS A 913 25.14 36.06 19.31
CA HIS A 913 24.33 35.16 18.45
C HIS A 913 23.89 33.90 19.20
N ILE A 914 24.80 33.24 19.95
CA ILE A 914 24.47 32.07 20.76
C ILE A 914 23.43 32.42 21.84
N ALA A 915 23.47 33.63 22.41
CA ALA A 915 22.44 34.10 23.32
C ALA A 915 21.07 34.26 22.62
N GLN A 916 21.04 34.84 21.42
CA GLN A 916 19.82 34.96 20.61
C GLN A 916 19.24 33.59 20.23
N TYR A 917 20.06 32.65 19.76
CA TYR A 917 19.60 31.29 19.45
C TYR A 917 19.08 30.53 20.67
N ARG A 918 19.66 30.74 21.86
CA ARG A 918 19.11 30.18 23.12
C ARG A 918 17.74 30.78 23.46
N GLN A 919 17.55 32.08 23.21
CA GLN A 919 16.26 32.73 23.42
C GLN A 919 15.20 32.20 22.44
N THR A 920 15.52 32.07 21.15
CA THR A 920 14.56 31.54 20.16
C THR A 920 14.23 30.06 20.39
N ILE A 921 15.22 29.23 20.79
CA ILE A 921 14.98 27.86 21.25
C ILE A 921 14.00 27.85 22.43
N SER A 922 14.19 28.70 23.44
CA SER A 922 13.28 28.77 24.59
C SER A 922 11.85 29.20 24.22
N CYS A 923 11.69 30.13 23.26
CA CYS A 923 10.37 30.45 22.71
C CYS A 923 9.73 29.23 22.02
N LEU A 924 10.47 28.56 21.14
CA LEU A 924 10.01 27.36 20.43
C LEU A 924 9.71 26.17 21.36
N GLU A 925 10.44 26.02 22.47
CA GLU A 925 10.16 25.02 23.50
C GLU A 925 8.82 25.31 24.21
N ASN A 926 8.53 26.58 24.52
CA ASN A 926 7.24 26.99 25.09
C ASN A 926 6.09 26.77 24.10
N GLU A 927 6.26 27.14 22.82
CA GLU A 927 5.28 26.86 21.76
C GLU A 927 5.07 25.36 21.55
N ASN A 928 6.13 24.55 21.66
CA ASN A 928 6.03 23.09 21.59
C ASN A 928 5.23 22.50 22.78
N ILE A 929 5.34 23.11 23.97
CA ILE A 929 4.56 22.74 25.15
C ILE A 929 3.09 23.12 24.97
N THR A 930 2.76 24.32 24.46
CA THR A 930 1.35 24.70 24.21
C THR A 930 0.72 23.85 23.12
N LEU A 931 1.41 23.62 22.00
CA LEU A 931 0.93 22.75 20.92
C LEU A 931 0.70 21.30 21.39
N LYS A 932 1.51 20.78 22.33
CA LYS A 932 1.26 19.47 22.96
C LYS A 932 0.02 19.46 23.86
N GLN A 933 -0.24 20.56 24.58
CA GLN A 933 -1.46 20.70 25.40
C GLN A 933 -2.72 20.83 24.54
N GLU A 934 -2.65 21.54 23.41
CA GLU A 934 -3.73 21.65 22.43
C GLU A 934 -3.98 20.30 21.74
N LEU A 935 -2.93 19.62 21.29
CA LEU A 935 -3.02 18.28 20.69
C LEU A 935 -3.65 17.28 21.66
N SER A 936 -3.24 17.26 22.92
CA SER A 936 -3.84 16.39 23.94
C SER A 936 -5.31 16.72 24.22
N GLN A 937 -5.70 18.00 24.15
CA GLN A 937 -7.12 18.40 24.22
C GLN A 937 -7.91 17.94 22.99
N ILE A 938 -7.33 18.00 21.79
CA ILE A 938 -7.94 17.52 20.55
C ILE A 938 -8.09 15.99 20.58
N GLU A 939 -7.08 15.22 21.01
CA GLU A 939 -7.16 13.77 21.21
C GLU A 939 -8.27 13.39 22.21
N ALA A 940 -8.39 14.15 23.31
CA ALA A 940 -9.44 13.96 24.32
C ALA A 940 -10.84 14.42 23.84
N GLN A 941 -10.94 15.25 22.80
CA GLN A 941 -12.21 15.54 22.11
C GLN A 941 -12.53 14.45 21.08
N LEU A 942 -11.54 14.01 20.30
CA LEU A 942 -11.67 12.99 19.27
C LEU A 942 -12.10 11.65 19.88
N SER A 943 -11.50 11.26 21.01
CA SER A 943 -11.91 10.10 21.80
C SER A 943 -13.38 10.18 22.27
N LYS A 944 -13.90 11.39 22.52
CA LYS A 944 -15.31 11.61 22.88
C LYS A 944 -16.25 11.62 21.68
N THR A 945 -15.77 11.99 20.49
CA THR A 945 -16.56 11.85 19.25
C THR A 945 -16.59 10.41 18.77
N ASP A 946 -15.51 9.66 18.94
CA ASP A 946 -15.47 8.23 18.61
C ASP A 946 -16.39 7.42 19.52
N LEU A 947 -16.38 7.66 20.84
CA LEU A 947 -17.35 7.04 21.76
C LEU A 947 -18.81 7.37 21.40
N LYS A 948 -19.11 8.60 20.93
CA LYS A 948 -20.45 8.96 20.44
C LYS A 948 -20.78 8.27 19.13
N LYS A 949 -19.80 8.12 18.25
CA LYS A 949 -19.95 7.41 16.97
C LYS A 949 -20.24 5.93 17.23
N THR A 950 -19.50 5.25 18.10
CA THR A 950 -19.75 3.84 18.41
C THR A 950 -21.13 3.64 19.03
N THR A 951 -21.59 4.51 19.95
CA THR A 951 -22.97 4.41 20.46
C THR A 951 -24.04 4.62 19.38
N LEU A 952 -23.80 5.51 18.40
CA LEU A 952 -24.72 5.70 17.27
C LEU A 952 -24.66 4.53 16.26
N GLU A 953 -23.51 3.88 16.11
CA GLU A 953 -23.37 2.65 15.31
C GLU A 953 -24.03 1.44 16.00
N GLU A 954 -24.02 1.38 17.34
CA GLU A 954 -24.76 0.41 18.17
C GLU A 954 -26.28 0.66 18.08
N ASP A 955 -26.74 1.89 18.28
CA ASP A 955 -28.16 2.28 18.10
C ASP A 955 -28.66 1.98 16.67
N MET A 956 -27.84 2.26 15.64
CA MET A 956 -28.16 1.94 14.25
C MET A 956 -28.26 0.42 14.03
N GLN A 957 -27.36 -0.38 14.60
CA GLN A 957 -27.45 -1.85 14.55
C GLN A 957 -28.71 -2.36 15.24
N HIS A 958 -29.07 -1.83 16.42
CA HIS A 958 -30.31 -2.15 17.11
C HIS A 958 -31.55 -1.80 16.26
N HIS A 959 -31.55 -0.64 15.58
CA HIS A 959 -32.63 -0.26 14.66
C HIS A 959 -32.69 -1.15 13.40
N ILE A 960 -31.55 -1.59 12.86
CA ILE A 960 -31.51 -2.53 11.72
C ILE A 960 -32.10 -3.89 12.12
N ILE A 961 -31.73 -4.43 13.30
CA ILE A 961 -32.29 -5.69 13.82
C ILE A 961 -33.80 -5.54 14.04
N LEU A 962 -34.25 -4.44 14.66
CA LEU A 962 -35.66 -4.16 14.87
C LEU A 962 -36.45 -4.08 13.55
N LEU A 963 -35.87 -3.45 12.52
CA LEU A 963 -36.46 -3.40 11.17
C LEU A 963 -36.50 -4.78 10.50
N GLN A 964 -35.47 -5.61 10.64
CA GLN A 964 -35.48 -6.98 10.14
C GLN A 964 -36.58 -7.82 10.80
N ASP A 965 -36.77 -7.72 12.12
CA ASP A 965 -37.84 -8.44 12.81
C ASP A 965 -39.24 -7.90 12.50
N LYS A 966 -39.38 -6.59 12.22
CA LYS A 966 -40.61 -6.02 11.66
C LYS A 966 -40.88 -6.51 10.24
N ASN A 967 -39.86 -6.64 9.40
CA ASN A 967 -40.01 -7.19 8.05
C ASN A 967 -40.43 -8.66 8.06
N LYS A 968 -39.80 -9.51 8.89
CA LYS A 968 -40.24 -10.92 9.09
C LYS A 968 -41.70 -11.00 9.57
N ALA A 969 -42.11 -10.09 10.47
CA ALA A 969 -43.50 -10.03 10.93
C ALA A 969 -44.47 -9.56 9.83
N LEU A 970 -44.04 -8.66 8.94
CA LEU A 970 -44.81 -8.26 7.76
C LEU A 970 -44.89 -9.37 6.70
N GLU A 971 -43.81 -10.11 6.47
CA GLU A 971 -43.78 -11.28 5.58
C GLU A 971 -44.73 -12.37 6.07
N PHE A 972 -44.71 -12.70 7.37
CA PHE A 972 -45.65 -13.64 7.99
C PHE A 972 -47.11 -13.16 7.91
N LEU A 973 -47.36 -11.85 8.10
CA LEU A 973 -48.69 -11.28 7.92
C LEU A 973 -49.13 -11.29 6.45
N GLN A 974 -48.22 -11.07 5.50
CA GLN A 974 -48.50 -11.16 4.07
C GLN A 974 -48.82 -12.61 3.65
N GLU A 975 -48.07 -13.60 4.13
CA GLU A 975 -48.39 -15.01 3.89
C GLU A 975 -49.75 -15.40 4.49
N LYS A 976 -50.11 -14.84 5.66
CA LYS A 976 -51.44 -15.00 6.26
C LYS A 976 -52.54 -14.31 5.42
N VAL A 977 -52.28 -13.14 4.84
CA VAL A 977 -53.20 -12.46 3.91
C VAL A 977 -53.33 -13.22 2.59
N ASP A 978 -52.24 -13.72 2.01
CA ASP A 978 -52.24 -14.47 0.75
C ASP A 978 -52.96 -15.82 0.90
N SER A 979 -52.77 -16.52 2.02
CA SER A 979 -53.49 -17.76 2.33
C SER A 979 -54.97 -17.51 2.61
N GLN A 980 -55.33 -16.44 3.31
CA GLN A 980 -56.73 -16.01 3.46
C GLN A 980 -57.35 -15.58 2.12
N SER A 981 -56.60 -14.90 1.24
CA SER A 981 -57.05 -14.50 -0.10
C SER A 981 -57.32 -15.72 -0.98
N LYS A 982 -56.40 -16.69 -1.02
CA LYS A 982 -56.59 -17.99 -1.70
C LYS A 982 -57.82 -18.74 -1.15
N PHE A 983 -58.04 -18.70 0.17
CA PHE A 983 -59.22 -19.29 0.80
C PHE A 983 -60.52 -18.55 0.39
N ILE A 984 -60.52 -17.22 0.39
CA ILE A 984 -61.64 -16.40 -0.09
C ILE A 984 -61.95 -16.74 -1.55
N SER A 985 -60.97 -16.75 -2.46
CA SER A 985 -61.22 -17.12 -3.87
C SER A 985 -61.73 -18.54 -4.04
N SER A 986 -61.33 -19.50 -3.19
CA SER A 986 -61.92 -20.84 -3.20
C SER A 986 -63.37 -20.87 -2.69
N LEU A 987 -63.74 -19.99 -1.76
CA LEU A 987 -65.12 -19.80 -1.33
C LEU A 987 -65.94 -19.06 -2.40
N GLU A 988 -65.38 -18.08 -3.09
CA GLU A 988 -66.00 -17.37 -4.21
C GLU A 988 -66.29 -18.34 -5.37
N GLU A 989 -65.33 -19.19 -5.75
CA GLU A 989 -65.52 -20.23 -6.75
C GLU A 989 -66.60 -21.25 -6.30
N CYS A 990 -66.69 -21.55 -5.00
CA CYS A 990 -67.75 -22.39 -4.44
C CYS A 990 -69.13 -21.69 -4.47
N CYS A 991 -69.16 -20.38 -4.21
CA CYS A 991 -70.36 -19.55 -4.31
C CYS A 991 -70.85 -19.42 -5.75
N ASP A 992 -69.96 -19.24 -6.74
CA ASP A 992 -70.33 -19.21 -8.15
C ASP A 992 -70.79 -20.60 -8.66
N LYS A 993 -70.17 -21.70 -8.20
CA LYS A 993 -70.70 -23.07 -8.42
C LYS A 993 -72.11 -23.25 -7.83
N MET A 994 -72.36 -22.74 -6.63
CA MET A 994 -73.69 -22.80 -6.00
C MET A 994 -74.71 -21.87 -6.72
N LYS A 995 -74.27 -20.70 -7.18
CA LYS A 995 -75.08 -19.76 -7.99
C LYS A 995 -75.45 -20.35 -9.35
N LEU A 996 -74.52 -21.03 -10.02
CA LEU A 996 -74.78 -21.79 -11.24
C LEU A 996 -75.80 -22.91 -11.01
N THR A 997 -75.74 -23.66 -9.91
CA THR A 997 -76.78 -24.67 -9.61
C THR A 997 -78.12 -24.03 -9.24
N ILE A 998 -78.14 -22.89 -8.55
CA ILE A 998 -79.34 -22.08 -8.31
C ILE A 998 -79.96 -21.60 -9.62
N ASP A 999 -79.17 -21.10 -10.57
CA ASP A 999 -79.67 -20.59 -11.85
C ASP A 999 -80.11 -21.72 -12.80
N GLN A 1000 -79.47 -22.89 -12.75
CA GLN A 1000 -79.98 -24.11 -13.38
C GLN A 1000 -81.33 -24.57 -12.75
N LEU A 1001 -81.48 -24.43 -11.43
CA LEU A 1001 -82.73 -24.74 -10.74
C LEU A 1001 -83.83 -23.71 -11.04
N LYS A 1002 -83.50 -22.42 -11.19
CA LYS A 1002 -84.43 -21.39 -11.71
C LYS A 1002 -84.90 -21.75 -13.11
N CYS A 1003 -83.97 -22.05 -14.03
CA CYS A 1003 -84.30 -22.44 -15.41
C CYS A 1003 -85.22 -23.68 -15.44
N LYS A 1004 -84.95 -24.70 -14.61
CA LYS A 1004 -85.84 -25.87 -14.45
C LYS A 1004 -87.21 -25.51 -13.83
N ALA A 1005 -87.25 -24.58 -12.88
CA ALA A 1005 -88.51 -24.10 -12.29
C ALA A 1005 -89.33 -23.26 -13.29
N GLU A 1006 -88.68 -22.44 -14.12
CA GLU A 1006 -89.31 -21.68 -15.21
C GLU A 1006 -89.84 -22.64 -16.29
N GLN A 1007 -89.08 -23.66 -16.68
CA GLN A 1007 -89.56 -24.75 -17.54
C GLN A 1007 -90.76 -25.49 -16.93
N ALA A 1008 -90.73 -25.78 -15.62
CA ALA A 1008 -91.84 -26.42 -14.92
C ALA A 1008 -93.08 -25.50 -14.85
N VAL A 1009 -92.92 -24.18 -14.68
CA VAL A 1009 -94.01 -23.19 -14.74
C VAL A 1009 -94.56 -23.04 -16.16
N ILE A 1010 -93.71 -23.13 -17.19
CA ILE A 1010 -94.15 -23.15 -18.59
C ILE A 1010 -94.96 -24.42 -18.86
N LEU A 1011 -94.50 -25.60 -18.43
CA LEU A 1011 -95.25 -26.86 -18.53
C LEU A 1011 -96.56 -26.81 -17.72
N GLU A 1012 -96.55 -26.26 -16.50
CA GLU A 1012 -97.76 -26.06 -15.70
C GLU A 1012 -98.73 -25.09 -16.40
N SER A 1013 -98.23 -24.06 -17.12
CA SER A 1013 -99.06 -23.16 -17.92
C SER A 1013 -99.65 -23.85 -19.14
N GLN A 1014 -98.90 -24.75 -19.80
CA GLN A 1014 -99.37 -25.57 -20.91
C GLN A 1014 -100.43 -26.55 -20.44
N TYR A 1015 -100.20 -27.27 -19.33
CA TYR A 1015 -101.20 -28.12 -18.70
C TYR A 1015 -102.42 -27.33 -18.19
N LYS A 1016 -102.27 -26.08 -17.71
CA LYS A 1016 -103.42 -25.21 -17.38
C LYS A 1016 -104.20 -24.78 -18.62
N VAL A 1017 -103.55 -24.57 -19.77
CA VAL A 1017 -104.20 -24.31 -21.05
C VAL A 1017 -104.89 -25.57 -21.57
N GLU A 1018 -104.28 -26.74 -21.41
CA GLU A 1018 -104.84 -28.04 -21.82
C GLU A 1018 -106.01 -28.46 -20.93
N ILE A 1019 -105.90 -28.31 -19.61
CA ILE A 1019 -107.02 -28.43 -18.67
C ILE A 1019 -108.13 -27.45 -19.04
N LYS A 1020 -107.83 -26.21 -19.47
CA LYS A 1020 -108.87 -25.28 -19.98
C LYS A 1020 -109.47 -25.71 -21.33
N LYS A 1021 -108.73 -26.40 -22.21
CA LYS A 1021 -109.28 -27.02 -23.42
C LYS A 1021 -110.19 -28.21 -23.06
N LEU A 1022 -109.72 -29.10 -22.18
CA LEU A 1022 -110.47 -30.24 -21.68
C LEU A 1022 -111.70 -29.81 -20.88
N GLN A 1023 -111.62 -28.74 -20.08
CA GLN A 1023 -112.77 -28.13 -19.41
C GLN A 1023 -113.75 -27.52 -20.42
N LYS A 1024 -113.28 -26.86 -21.49
CA LYS A 1024 -114.18 -26.42 -22.57
C LYS A 1024 -114.88 -27.61 -23.22
N ILE A 1025 -114.14 -28.68 -23.56
CA ILE A 1025 -114.70 -29.93 -24.10
C ILE A 1025 -115.68 -30.56 -23.09
N ASN A 1026 -115.37 -30.53 -21.79
CA ASN A 1026 -116.27 -31.04 -20.75
C ASN A 1026 -117.53 -30.18 -20.64
N THR A 1027 -117.44 -28.84 -20.69
CA THR A 1027 -118.63 -27.97 -20.71
C THR A 1027 -119.45 -28.12 -21.99
N THR A 1028 -118.83 -28.39 -23.14
CA THR A 1028 -119.60 -28.74 -24.35
C THR A 1028 -120.22 -30.13 -24.24
N ASN A 1029 -119.56 -31.08 -23.59
CA ASN A 1029 -120.13 -32.40 -23.31
C ASN A 1029 -121.23 -32.32 -22.25
N GLU A 1030 -121.10 -31.49 -21.22
CA GLU A 1030 -122.12 -31.19 -20.21
C GLU A 1030 -123.32 -30.49 -20.85
N ASN A 1031 -123.12 -29.60 -21.82
CA ASN A 1031 -124.20 -28.99 -22.60
C ASN A 1031 -124.84 -29.99 -23.59
N ILE A 1032 -124.06 -30.88 -24.22
CA ILE A 1032 -124.61 -31.96 -25.07
C ILE A 1032 -125.45 -32.89 -24.18
N ILE A 1033 -124.88 -33.37 -23.08
CA ILE A 1033 -125.55 -34.15 -22.05
C ILE A 1033 -126.77 -33.40 -21.53
N SER A 1034 -126.75 -32.08 -21.28
CA SER A 1034 -127.93 -31.35 -20.83
C SER A 1034 -129.01 -31.29 -21.92
N THR A 1035 -128.66 -31.08 -23.20
CA THR A 1035 -129.65 -31.14 -24.29
C THR A 1035 -130.17 -32.56 -24.54
N ASP A 1036 -129.37 -33.60 -24.28
CA ASP A 1036 -129.79 -35.00 -24.34
C ASP A 1036 -130.59 -35.39 -23.08
N GLN A 1037 -130.33 -34.76 -21.93
CA GLN A 1037 -131.12 -34.84 -20.71
C GLN A 1037 -132.47 -34.11 -20.88
N GLU A 1038 -132.51 -32.99 -21.61
CA GLU A 1038 -133.75 -32.29 -21.97
C GLU A 1038 -134.58 -33.12 -22.97
N LYS A 1039 -133.95 -33.73 -23.98
CA LYS A 1039 -134.62 -34.71 -24.86
C LYS A 1039 -135.10 -35.93 -24.05
N LEU A 1040 -134.29 -36.44 -23.14
CA LEU A 1040 -134.65 -37.55 -22.25
C LEU A 1040 -135.83 -37.15 -21.34
N ASN A 1041 -135.84 -35.93 -20.81
CA ASN A 1041 -136.94 -35.40 -20.01
C ASN A 1041 -138.22 -35.24 -20.85
N GLN A 1042 -138.14 -34.75 -22.09
CA GLN A 1042 -139.31 -34.70 -23.00
C GLN A 1042 -139.82 -36.11 -23.36
N VAL A 1043 -138.92 -37.07 -23.57
CA VAL A 1043 -139.27 -38.48 -23.77
C VAL A 1043 -139.83 -39.10 -22.47
N GLN A 1044 -139.37 -38.66 -21.29
CA GLN A 1044 -139.90 -39.09 -20.00
C GLN A 1044 -141.26 -38.45 -19.68
N GLU A 1045 -141.54 -37.20 -20.05
CA GLU A 1045 -142.88 -36.61 -19.94
C GLU A 1045 -143.88 -37.30 -20.90
N SER A 1046 -143.43 -37.62 -22.12
CA SER A 1046 -144.19 -38.46 -23.07
C SER A 1046 -144.47 -39.86 -22.50
N LEU A 1047 -143.46 -40.49 -21.91
CA LEU A 1047 -143.58 -41.78 -21.24
C LEU A 1047 -144.53 -41.70 -20.03
N ILE A 1048 -144.36 -40.70 -19.16
CA ILE A 1048 -145.20 -40.47 -17.97
C ILE A 1048 -146.67 -40.23 -18.37
N ASN A 1049 -146.94 -39.51 -19.47
CA ASN A 1049 -148.30 -39.40 -19.99
C ASN A 1049 -148.84 -40.77 -20.46
N SER A 1050 -148.06 -41.56 -21.20
CA SER A 1050 -148.48 -42.92 -21.59
C SER A 1050 -148.65 -43.86 -20.39
N GLU A 1051 -147.84 -43.71 -19.34
CA GLU A 1051 -147.95 -44.48 -18.10
C GLU A 1051 -149.09 -44.00 -17.20
N ASN A 1052 -149.47 -42.72 -17.27
CA ASN A 1052 -150.68 -42.19 -16.63
C ASN A 1052 -151.94 -42.66 -17.36
N GLU A 1053 -151.96 -42.71 -18.69
CA GLU A 1053 -153.06 -43.34 -19.45
C GLU A 1053 -153.15 -44.84 -19.12
N ARG A 1054 -152.01 -45.55 -19.07
CA ARG A 1054 -151.94 -46.95 -18.63
C ARG A 1054 -152.38 -47.12 -17.17
N ARG A 1055 -152.03 -46.18 -16.27
CA ARG A 1055 -152.48 -46.18 -14.86
C ARG A 1055 -153.99 -45.98 -14.77
N VAL A 1056 -154.57 -45.00 -15.47
CA VAL A 1056 -156.02 -44.76 -15.49
C VAL A 1056 -156.76 -45.97 -16.06
N LEU A 1057 -156.24 -46.60 -17.12
CA LEU A 1057 -156.79 -47.86 -17.65
C LEU A 1057 -156.66 -49.01 -16.65
N ASN A 1058 -155.55 -49.14 -15.92
CA ASN A 1058 -155.36 -50.17 -14.90
C ASN A 1058 -156.18 -49.92 -13.63
N GLU A 1059 -156.40 -48.66 -13.23
CA GLU A 1059 -157.31 -48.28 -12.14
C GLU A 1059 -158.77 -48.54 -12.52
N ARG A 1060 -159.13 -48.36 -13.80
CA ARG A 1060 -160.44 -48.74 -14.34
C ARG A 1060 -160.62 -50.27 -14.41
N LEU A 1061 -159.55 -51.00 -14.72
CA LEU A 1061 -159.49 -52.46 -14.67
C LEU A 1061 -159.58 -52.98 -13.22
N GLU A 1062 -158.85 -52.38 -12.28
CA GLU A 1062 -158.93 -52.69 -10.85
C GLU A 1062 -160.29 -52.31 -10.25
N ALA A 1063 -160.91 -51.21 -10.67
CA ALA A 1063 -162.27 -50.86 -10.27
C ALA A 1063 -163.26 -51.91 -10.78
N SER A 1064 -163.10 -52.40 -12.01
CA SER A 1064 -163.89 -53.52 -12.54
C SER A 1064 -163.64 -54.83 -11.79
N HIS A 1065 -162.40 -55.15 -11.43
CA HIS A 1065 -162.07 -56.32 -10.61
C HIS A 1065 -162.53 -56.19 -9.15
N LYS A 1066 -162.53 -54.99 -8.56
CA LYS A 1066 -163.11 -54.69 -7.25
C LYS A 1066 -164.62 -54.86 -7.31
N LEU A 1067 -165.30 -54.28 -8.29
CA LEU A 1067 -166.75 -54.48 -8.50
C LEU A 1067 -167.10 -55.96 -8.75
N ASN A 1068 -166.28 -56.70 -9.50
CA ASN A 1068 -166.48 -58.14 -9.77
C ASN A 1068 -166.18 -59.01 -8.54
N SER A 1069 -165.19 -58.66 -7.71
CA SER A 1069 -164.90 -59.37 -6.45
C SER A 1069 -165.88 -59.00 -5.32
N GLU A 1070 -166.41 -57.78 -5.32
CA GLU A 1070 -167.55 -57.38 -4.51
C GLU A 1070 -168.83 -58.08 -4.95
N LEU A 1071 -169.13 -58.15 -6.26
CA LEU A 1071 -170.23 -58.96 -6.79
C LEU A 1071 -170.04 -60.45 -6.49
N LYS A 1072 -168.82 -61.00 -6.49
CA LYS A 1072 -168.54 -62.36 -6.04
C LYS A 1072 -168.72 -62.52 -4.52
N ARG A 1073 -168.37 -61.52 -3.70
CA ARG A 1073 -168.66 -61.52 -2.26
C ARG A 1073 -170.15 -61.35 -1.95
N LEU A 1074 -170.88 -60.56 -2.73
CA LEU A 1074 -172.33 -60.40 -2.65
C LEU A 1074 -173.03 -61.66 -3.11
N ASN A 1075 -172.57 -62.30 -4.20
CA ASN A 1075 -173.08 -63.58 -4.66
C ASN A 1075 -172.71 -64.72 -3.68
N GLN A 1076 -171.54 -64.70 -3.05
CA GLN A 1076 -171.20 -65.62 -1.95
C GLN A 1076 -172.00 -65.34 -0.68
N SER A 1077 -172.33 -64.09 -0.36
CA SER A 1077 -173.19 -63.73 0.76
C SER A 1077 -174.65 -64.12 0.50
N ILE A 1078 -175.13 -63.93 -0.74
CA ILE A 1078 -176.43 -64.40 -1.22
C ILE A 1078 -176.45 -65.93 -1.30
N GLN A 1079 -175.36 -66.60 -1.67
CA GLN A 1079 -175.22 -68.06 -1.54
C GLN A 1079 -175.22 -68.50 -0.08
N PHE A 1080 -174.58 -67.80 0.84
CA PHE A 1080 -174.59 -68.16 2.26
C PHE A 1080 -175.96 -67.91 2.89
N GLN A 1081 -176.67 -66.86 2.46
CA GLN A 1081 -178.07 -66.64 2.82
C GLN A 1081 -179.00 -67.66 2.17
N LEU A 1082 -178.82 -68.00 0.89
CA LEU A 1082 -179.57 -69.08 0.21
C LEU A 1082 -179.28 -70.42 0.85
N GLN A 1083 -178.05 -70.73 1.24
CA GLN A 1083 -177.67 -71.98 1.89
C GLN A 1083 -178.24 -72.06 3.31
N LYS A 1084 -178.24 -70.93 4.06
CA LYS A 1084 -178.92 -70.82 5.35
C LYS A 1084 -180.45 -70.91 5.22
N TYR A 1085 -181.03 -70.29 4.18
CA TYR A 1085 -182.44 -70.46 3.83
C TYR A 1085 -182.72 -71.86 3.28
N GLN A 1086 -181.76 -72.58 2.69
CA GLN A 1086 -181.88 -73.97 2.24
C GLN A 1086 -181.66 -74.95 3.40
N GLU A 1087 -180.97 -74.59 4.48
CA GLU A 1087 -180.98 -75.36 5.74
C GLU A 1087 -182.26 -75.11 6.54
N GLN A 1088 -182.82 -73.89 6.50
CA GLN A 1088 -184.14 -73.61 7.06
C GLN A 1088 -185.26 -74.26 6.23
N ILE A 1089 -185.18 -74.20 4.89
CA ILE A 1089 -186.07 -74.93 3.98
C ILE A 1089 -185.84 -76.43 4.12
N SER A 1090 -184.62 -76.95 4.28
CA SER A 1090 -184.39 -78.38 4.55
C SER A 1090 -184.97 -78.83 5.89
N ASN A 1091 -184.88 -78.02 6.95
CA ASN A 1091 -185.62 -78.30 8.20
C ASN A 1091 -187.14 -78.27 7.99
N LEU A 1092 -187.65 -77.32 7.20
CA LEU A 1092 -189.07 -77.24 6.84
C LEU A 1092 -189.50 -78.29 5.80
N GLU A 1093 -188.59 -78.87 5.04
CA GLU A 1093 -188.79 -79.93 4.04
C GLU A 1093 -188.51 -81.32 4.61
N VAL A 1094 -187.87 -81.44 5.76
CA VAL A 1094 -188.04 -82.60 6.65
C VAL A 1094 -189.43 -82.54 7.30
N GLN A 1095 -189.92 -81.34 7.67
CA GLN A 1095 -191.32 -81.15 8.07
C GLN A 1095 -192.32 -81.26 6.89
N LYS A 1096 -191.89 -81.04 5.64
CA LYS A 1096 -192.69 -81.16 4.40
C LYS A 1096 -192.29 -82.35 3.50
N SER A 1097 -191.50 -83.27 4.04
CA SER A 1097 -191.41 -84.68 3.63
C SER A 1097 -192.23 -85.55 4.59
N LYS A 1098 -192.54 -84.97 5.76
CA LYS A 1098 -193.70 -85.26 6.63
C LYS A 1098 -195.00 -84.54 6.17
N ILE A 1099 -194.93 -83.83 5.04
CA ILE A 1099 -196.05 -83.45 4.14
C ILE A 1099 -195.53 -83.63 2.69
N GLU A 1100 -194.82 -84.72 2.37
CA GLU A 1100 -195.41 -86.07 2.28
C GLU A 1100 -196.61 -86.10 1.32
N SER A 1101 -196.74 -87.15 0.51
CA SER A 1101 -197.98 -87.48 -0.23
C SER A 1101 -198.52 -86.44 -1.24
N GLN A 1102 -197.88 -85.28 -1.39
CA GLN A 1102 -198.19 -84.21 -2.35
C GLN A 1102 -196.89 -83.83 -3.11
N LEU A 1103 -196.53 -84.54 -4.20
CA LEU A 1103 -196.84 -84.16 -5.61
C LEU A 1103 -196.17 -82.83 -6.06
N LYS A 1104 -195.45 -82.70 -7.20
CA LYS A 1104 -194.93 -83.64 -8.23
C LYS A 1104 -194.06 -82.84 -9.27
N LEU A 1105 -193.14 -83.50 -10.02
CA LEU A 1105 -192.67 -83.20 -11.41
C LEU A 1105 -191.68 -82.02 -11.78
N LEU A 1106 -190.48 -82.39 -12.29
CA LEU A 1106 -189.82 -82.02 -13.61
C LEU A 1106 -189.04 -80.68 -13.95
N ARG A 1107 -187.74 -80.85 -14.34
CA ARG A 1107 -187.00 -80.41 -15.61
C ARG A 1107 -186.25 -79.04 -15.84
N TRP A 1108 -184.99 -79.16 -16.36
CA TRP A 1108 -184.26 -78.41 -17.48
C TRP A 1108 -183.75 -76.94 -17.31
N ARG A 1109 -182.81 -76.34 -18.12
CA ARG A 1109 -181.63 -76.72 -19.01
C ARG A 1109 -180.90 -75.40 -19.52
N ASN A 1110 -179.83 -75.52 -20.35
CA ASN A 1110 -179.10 -74.54 -21.24
C ASN A 1110 -177.89 -73.74 -20.65
N ASP A 1111 -176.90 -73.09 -21.35
CA ASP A 1111 -176.06 -73.17 -22.62
C ASP A 1111 -175.11 -71.88 -22.63
N ASP A 1112 -174.06 -71.56 -23.43
CA ASP A 1112 -172.93 -72.20 -24.19
C ASP A 1112 -171.86 -71.10 -24.66
N ASP A 1113 -170.76 -71.47 -25.37
CA ASP A 1113 -169.82 -70.65 -26.25
C ASP A 1113 -168.40 -70.10 -25.77
N SER A 1114 -167.70 -69.24 -26.56
CA SER A 1114 -166.28 -69.54 -27.04
C SER A 1114 -165.19 -68.42 -27.29
N ASN A 1115 -163.98 -68.81 -27.83
CA ASN A 1115 -162.94 -68.08 -28.65
C ASN A 1115 -161.96 -67.00 -28.00
N THR A 1116 -160.75 -66.53 -28.50
CA THR A 1116 -159.71 -66.89 -29.55
C THR A 1116 -158.32 -66.13 -29.47
N PHE A 1117 -157.22 -66.74 -30.04
CA PHE A 1117 -155.93 -66.26 -30.69
C PHE A 1117 -154.83 -65.27 -30.11
N ASN A 1118 -153.61 -65.82 -29.86
CA ASN A 1118 -152.19 -65.46 -30.27
C ASN A 1118 -151.49 -64.07 -30.07
N PHE A 1119 -150.16 -63.94 -29.85
CA PHE A 1119 -149.07 -64.83 -29.31
C PHE A 1119 -147.72 -64.04 -29.09
N ASN A 1120 -146.88 -64.44 -28.10
CA ASN A 1120 -145.43 -64.08 -27.87
C ASN A 1120 -144.98 -62.59 -27.70
N GLN A 1121 -143.81 -62.28 -27.13
CA GLN A 1121 -143.11 -62.74 -25.90
C GLN A 1121 -141.93 -61.79 -25.57
N GLY A 1122 -141.57 -61.60 -24.29
CA GLY A 1122 -140.38 -60.83 -23.89
C GLY A 1122 -140.14 -60.86 -22.37
N ALA A 1123 -138.87 -60.74 -21.94
CA ALA A 1123 -138.46 -60.81 -20.53
C ALA A 1123 -137.35 -59.79 -20.20
N ILE A 1124 -137.34 -59.27 -18.96
CA ILE A 1124 -136.51 -58.12 -18.51
C ILE A 1124 -135.94 -58.37 -17.10
N ASN A 1125 -134.71 -57.88 -16.89
CA ASN A 1125 -133.94 -57.51 -15.68
C ASN A 1125 -134.43 -57.82 -14.23
N ALA A 1126 -133.45 -58.05 -13.36
CA ALA A 1126 -133.41 -57.62 -11.95
C ALA A 1126 -132.37 -56.46 -11.84
N ASN A 1127 -132.58 -55.35 -11.13
CA ASN A 1127 -132.70 -55.12 -9.66
C ASN A 1127 -131.42 -55.48 -8.88
N GLY A 1128 -130.81 -54.62 -8.03
CA GLY A 1128 -131.03 -53.19 -7.69
C GLY A 1128 -130.74 -52.86 -6.20
N ILE A 1129 -130.57 -51.57 -5.84
CA ILE A 1129 -130.58 -50.98 -4.45
C ILE A 1129 -129.35 -51.36 -3.55
N GLU A 1130 -128.74 -50.58 -2.63
CA GLU A 1130 -128.61 -49.14 -2.19
C GLU A 1130 -127.40 -49.06 -1.16
N ASN A 1131 -126.96 -48.01 -0.42
CA ASN A 1131 -127.36 -46.60 -0.17
C ASN A 1131 -126.20 -45.65 0.33
N GLN A 1132 -126.50 -44.35 0.42
CA GLN A 1132 -126.12 -43.22 1.34
C GLN A 1132 -125.07 -43.32 2.51
N PRO A 1133 -124.62 -42.19 3.15
CA PRO A 1133 -124.47 -40.78 2.67
C PRO A 1133 -123.26 -39.92 3.24
N THR A 1134 -122.89 -38.81 2.54
CA THR A 1134 -122.19 -37.57 3.05
C THR A 1134 -120.73 -37.66 3.60
N LYS A 1135 -119.84 -36.63 3.66
CA LYS A 1135 -119.86 -35.16 3.35
C LYS A 1135 -118.42 -34.58 3.19
N ALA A 1136 -118.20 -33.56 2.31
CA ALA A 1136 -117.07 -32.58 2.28
C ALA A 1136 -115.60 -33.10 2.16
N GLY A 1137 -114.54 -32.31 1.85
CA GLY A 1137 -114.47 -30.94 1.28
C GLY A 1137 -113.10 -30.20 1.38
N THR A 1138 -112.30 -30.21 0.28
CA THR A 1138 -111.32 -29.17 -0.19
C THR A 1138 -110.11 -28.60 0.62
N TYR A 1139 -108.98 -28.43 -0.10
CA TYR A 1139 -108.01 -27.28 -0.14
C TYR A 1139 -106.68 -27.18 0.69
N LEU A 1140 -105.60 -26.84 -0.06
CA LEU A 1140 -104.54 -25.80 0.14
C LEU A 1140 -103.22 -25.98 0.98
N LYS A 1141 -102.10 -25.99 0.21
CA LYS A 1141 -100.88 -25.09 0.28
C LYS A 1141 -99.72 -25.25 1.30
N SER A 1142 -98.51 -24.94 0.77
CA SER A 1142 -97.29 -24.37 1.42
C SER A 1142 -96.44 -25.27 2.34
N GLY A 1143 -95.13 -25.02 2.57
CA GLY A 1143 -94.23 -23.96 2.04
C GLY A 1143 -92.75 -24.13 2.46
N LEU A 1144 -91.85 -23.23 2.02
CA LEU A 1144 -90.41 -23.23 2.36
C LEU A 1144 -90.12 -22.66 3.76
N LYS A 1145 -89.10 -23.18 4.48
CA LYS A 1145 -87.85 -22.42 4.78
C LYS A 1145 -86.75 -23.20 5.52
N GLN A 1146 -85.53 -22.66 5.45
CA GLN A 1146 -84.35 -22.99 6.28
C GLN A 1146 -84.19 -21.96 7.42
N VAL A 1147 -83.58 -22.36 8.54
CA VAL A 1147 -82.77 -21.52 9.46
C VAL A 1147 -81.70 -22.46 10.06
N ILE A 1148 -80.44 -22.44 9.60
CA ILE A 1148 -79.30 -21.66 10.13
C ILE A 1148 -79.04 -21.87 11.64
N ASN A 1149 -77.89 -22.48 11.96
CA ASN A 1149 -77.02 -22.04 13.06
C ASN A 1149 -75.67 -22.77 13.02
N LYS A 1150 -74.57 -22.04 12.81
CA LYS A 1150 -73.19 -22.50 13.02
C LYS A 1150 -72.27 -21.29 13.17
N PHE A 1151 -71.65 -21.12 14.34
CA PHE A 1151 -70.65 -20.09 14.62
C PHE A 1151 -69.78 -20.53 15.81
N ALA A 1152 -68.56 -19.98 15.87
CA ALA A 1152 -67.49 -20.29 16.82
C ALA A 1152 -66.92 -21.73 16.74
N TYR A 1153 -65.66 -22.00 17.09
CA TYR A 1153 -64.57 -21.13 17.57
C TYR A 1153 -63.36 -21.16 16.61
N ILE A 1154 -62.49 -20.16 16.71
CA ILE A 1154 -61.13 -20.10 16.16
C ILE A 1154 -60.22 -19.58 17.28
N ASP A 1155 -59.04 -20.17 17.41
CA ASP A 1155 -57.80 -19.53 17.88
C ASP A 1155 -56.82 -19.51 16.69
#